data_AF-A0A7W8EB23-F1
#
_entry.id   AF-A0A7W8EB23-F1
#
_cell.length_a   1.000
_cell.length_b   1.000
_cell.length_c   1.000
_cell.angle_alpha   90.00
_cell.angle_beta   90.00
_cell.angle_gamma   90.00
#
_symmetry.space_group_name_H-M   'P 1'
#
loop_
_entity.id
_entity.type
_entity.pdbx_description
1 polymer ?
#
loop_
_entity_poly.entity_id
_entity_poly.type
_entity_poly.pdbx_seq_one_letter_code
_entity_poly.pdbx_strand_id
1 'polypeptide(L)'
;MKNRRPLASSALVSALCCALSASAQAPTSSSAPPPAKPDYTHESSIIEKMDRVYRYAADGTGSKDLSAVVEIRDEAAVKSWSVLPLPFASSSEHVVIDYVRVRRADGTIVETPPSDAQELPAAVTREAPFYSDLKEDQIPVRSLRAGDHLEYKVRILRTHPEAPGHFWGEEIFFTPSLGKVVLEESVELHVPASVYVQVWSPKYKATSTETADEHVYRWQSSQLLPVAGKNNNELLRMEKDPPTENGATLPHIAWSNFHTWQEVGAWYRGMEGTRIAPDDEVRARVTELTAGKTTEDEKARAIYGFVAPQVRYIGVAFGVGRYQPHEASDILRNQYGDCKDKHTLQAAMLSAAGISSDAALIGANVAFTPDLPSPGWFNHVITVAHVNGKPVWLDATAEVAPYQLLLPVLRGKQALVIPATGDAYLATTPKNPPFPLEDHFVATGTLDEKGVSHSHIVMDLRGDNEIPYRQAVRTVSPAQWDELMQRISYAIGYAGKVTHAEFSRPDDTTSPFHVAYDYEREKAGDWENLRIVPQFPPIELGPVDEKNLPILPIELGNPHVETAHAVMKLPAGWDAELPAPIHAKTAFATLDKTYKFENGTVIADRRFEVLTDKIPAADWRSYQKWYKDAGMEGETYIQLLRTGGSGHAAAEYNDDAAKLIQEAIQLEQSQSWDQVHEKLDAARALNPNQAYLWSNYGYLAAQYGKVNEAMADYNREIAGHPAEDVPYRLLADLQMQRHSAADATKTLHLLLVQHPGDEWGSERLASLLMSDKDYPGAEASLRSSIAANGDSLPLKMMLARVLLHDEKKEEAGVLLQEVANKSDDAGLLNDSAYELADNALDLALADEAAQRSLAILADQSTGHAGSSHDALARSSLLIAAWDTAGWILFDQDKTAQAEPLLRAAWRNGMSMECGYHLGMALEKEGHTAEAANIYHLAENGEPGDNQDADLRLISNRLSALAKTGIRPDGGDAKAALQKARTFMLENISVPKKGLATFEIEFSAQRTETVRFIHGDEGLKSMADAIQHLDFKAAIPADSQARLIRRGILSCTATCEFVLMPPGEALTD
;
A
#
# COMPACT_ATOMS: atom_id res chain seq x y z
N MET A 1 26.24 -53.24 33.16
CA MET A 1 27.23 -54.08 32.44
C MET A 1 27.79 -53.24 31.31
N LYS A 2 29.07 -52.98 31.05
CA LYS A 2 30.41 -53.29 31.62
C LYS A 2 31.24 -52.00 31.36
N ASN A 3 31.90 -51.43 32.37
CA ASN A 3 33.38 -51.34 32.57
C ASN A 3 34.18 -50.72 31.39
N ARG A 4 35.24 -49.90 31.53
CA ARG A 4 36.03 -49.35 32.65
C ARG A 4 37.06 -48.36 32.02
N ARG A 5 37.42 -47.31 32.76
CA ARG A 5 38.66 -46.48 32.71
C ARG A 5 39.94 -47.34 32.99
N PRO A 6 41.20 -46.83 33.09
CA PRO A 6 41.94 -45.67 32.53
C PRO A 6 43.47 -45.94 32.25
N LEU A 7 44.27 -44.86 32.08
CA LEU A 7 45.72 -44.65 32.38
C LEU A 7 46.81 -45.13 31.40
N ALA A 8 47.71 -44.22 30.99
CA ALA A 8 49.11 -44.19 31.45
C ALA A 8 49.92 -43.01 30.86
N SER A 9 50.68 -42.36 31.75
CA SER A 9 51.72 -41.36 31.51
C SER A 9 53.10 -42.02 31.43
N SER A 10 54.12 -41.32 30.90
CA SER A 10 55.56 -41.35 31.27
C SER A 10 56.32 -40.39 30.34
N ALA A 11 57.45 -39.73 30.64
CA ALA A 11 58.19 -39.26 31.82
C ALA A 11 59.56 -38.78 31.28
N LEU A 12 60.23 -37.79 31.90
CA LEU A 12 61.71 -37.64 32.12
C LEU A 12 61.99 -36.16 32.57
N VAL A 13 62.37 -35.87 33.84
CA VAL A 13 63.70 -35.94 34.52
C VAL A 13 64.67 -34.84 34.03
N SER A 14 65.46 -34.07 34.80
CA SER A 14 65.64 -33.68 36.21
C SER A 14 66.75 -32.61 36.27
N ALA A 15 66.95 -31.98 37.45
CA ALA A 15 68.14 -31.25 37.95
C ALA A 15 68.31 -29.76 37.53
N LEU A 16 68.86 -28.81 38.29
CA LEU A 16 69.19 -28.58 39.71
C LEU A 16 69.96 -27.22 39.74
N CYS A 17 69.63 -26.28 40.65
CA CYS A 17 70.53 -25.39 41.42
C CYS A 17 70.16 -23.88 41.47
N CYS A 18 70.06 -23.43 42.72
CA CYS A 18 70.16 -22.09 43.33
C CYS A 18 70.95 -21.03 42.52
N ALA A 19 70.75 -19.72 42.63
CA ALA A 19 69.95 -18.82 43.46
C ALA A 19 70.00 -17.45 42.77
N LEU A 20 69.00 -16.58 42.99
CA LEU A 20 69.13 -15.13 43.21
C LEU A 20 67.77 -14.46 42.98
N SER A 21 67.35 -13.75 44.02
CA SER A 21 66.14 -12.95 44.13
C SER A 21 66.00 -11.91 43.02
N ALA A 22 64.93 -12.02 42.23
CA ALA A 22 64.32 -10.93 41.48
C ALA A 22 62.85 -11.29 41.20
N SER A 23 61.95 -10.36 41.46
CA SER A 23 60.51 -10.46 41.24
C SER A 23 60.19 -10.84 39.78
N ALA A 24 59.74 -12.07 39.56
CA ALA A 24 59.33 -12.58 38.26
C ALA A 24 57.79 -12.50 38.11
N GLN A 25 57.37 -11.82 37.05
CA GLN A 25 55.99 -11.66 36.60
C GLN A 25 55.29 -13.01 36.44
N ALA A 26 54.04 -13.07 36.87
CA ALA A 26 53.14 -14.18 36.61
C ALA A 26 52.88 -14.31 35.09
N PRO A 27 52.71 -15.55 34.58
CA PRO A 27 52.55 -15.81 33.16
C PRO A 27 51.28 -15.15 32.62
N THR A 28 51.45 -14.32 31.61
CA THR A 28 50.36 -13.72 30.84
C THR A 28 49.56 -14.83 30.16
N SER A 29 48.35 -15.09 30.66
CA SER A 29 47.30 -15.67 29.85
C SER A 29 47.12 -14.77 28.62
N SER A 30 47.45 -15.28 27.44
CA SER A 30 47.06 -14.66 26.18
C SER A 30 45.52 -14.65 26.14
N SER A 31 44.92 -13.55 26.61
CA SER A 31 43.57 -13.19 26.23
C SER A 31 43.64 -12.89 24.74
N ALA A 32 42.82 -13.56 23.94
CA ALA A 32 42.54 -13.11 22.59
C ALA A 32 42.24 -11.59 22.63
N PRO A 33 42.74 -10.79 21.68
CA PRO A 33 42.40 -9.38 21.64
C PRO A 33 40.87 -9.24 21.68
N PRO A 34 40.33 -8.27 22.44
CA PRO A 34 38.90 -8.05 22.46
C PRO A 34 38.42 -7.87 21.01
N PRO A 35 37.26 -8.44 20.64
CA PRO A 35 36.72 -8.29 19.30
C PRO A 35 36.70 -6.81 18.93
N ALA A 36 37.09 -6.50 17.69
CA ALA A 36 37.05 -5.14 17.18
C ALA A 36 35.65 -4.56 17.42
N LYS A 37 35.58 -3.31 17.88
CA LYS A 37 34.28 -2.64 18.06
C LYS A 37 33.54 -2.65 16.72
N PRO A 38 32.23 -3.00 16.70
CA PRO A 38 31.45 -2.94 15.48
C PRO A 38 31.51 -1.54 14.86
N ASP A 39 31.60 -1.49 13.54
CA ASP A 39 31.56 -0.25 12.78
C ASP A 39 30.11 0.15 12.54
N TYR A 40 29.72 1.31 13.06
CA TYR A 40 28.38 1.89 12.88
C TYR A 40 28.38 3.11 11.97
N THR A 41 29.47 3.39 11.25
CA THR A 41 29.65 4.63 10.48
C THR A 41 28.55 4.85 9.43
N HIS A 42 27.91 3.78 8.97
CA HIS A 42 26.82 3.80 7.98
C HIS A 42 25.41 3.74 8.58
N GLU A 43 25.27 3.69 9.90
CA GLU A 43 23.96 3.70 10.56
C GLU A 43 23.39 5.12 10.57
N SER A 44 22.16 5.30 10.07
CA SER A 44 21.48 6.60 10.07
C SER A 44 21.15 7.10 11.48
N SER A 45 20.85 6.19 12.41
CA SER A 45 20.56 6.51 13.81
C SER A 45 21.02 5.39 14.73
N ILE A 46 21.49 5.73 15.93
CA ILE A 46 21.79 4.75 16.98
C ILE A 46 20.95 5.06 18.21
N ILE A 47 20.25 4.06 18.73
CA ILE A 47 19.61 4.17 20.04
C ILE A 47 20.69 3.85 21.08
N GLU A 48 21.23 4.88 21.72
CA GLU A 48 22.27 4.73 22.75
C GLU A 48 21.68 4.07 24.00
N LYS A 49 20.46 4.49 24.38
CA LYS A 49 19.76 3.96 25.53
C LYS A 49 18.26 3.95 25.30
N MET A 50 17.59 2.88 25.71
CA MET A 50 16.13 2.77 25.75
C MET A 50 15.72 2.08 27.05
N ASP A 51 14.96 2.75 27.90
CA ASP A 51 14.42 2.20 29.14
C ASP A 51 12.89 2.20 29.10
N ARG A 52 12.30 1.06 29.47
CA ARG A 52 10.86 0.90 29.67
C ARG A 52 10.59 0.41 31.08
N VAL A 53 9.88 1.21 31.88
CA VAL A 53 9.58 0.88 33.28
C VAL A 53 8.07 0.77 33.46
N TYR A 54 7.62 -0.43 33.79
CA TYR A 54 6.24 -0.74 34.11
C TYR A 54 6.05 -0.72 35.62
N ARG A 55 5.03 -0.01 36.08
CA ARG A 55 4.65 0.04 37.50
C ARG A 55 3.17 -0.27 37.62
N TYR A 56 2.82 -1.28 38.39
CA TYR A 56 1.42 -1.63 38.67
C TYR A 56 1.08 -1.40 40.14
N ALA A 57 -0.16 -1.02 40.39
CA ALA A 57 -0.80 -1.06 41.69
C ALA A 57 -1.62 -2.35 41.83
N ALA A 58 -2.06 -2.66 43.06
CA ALA A 58 -2.83 -3.87 43.35
C ALA A 58 -4.21 -3.91 42.68
N ASP A 59 -4.75 -2.77 42.27
CA ASP A 59 -6.02 -2.66 41.53
C ASP A 59 -5.85 -2.77 40.00
N GLY A 60 -4.61 -2.86 39.49
CA GLY A 60 -4.30 -2.92 38.06
C GLY A 60 -4.06 -1.55 37.39
N THR A 61 -4.20 -0.44 38.12
CA THR A 61 -3.74 0.88 37.65
C THR A 61 -2.21 0.97 37.67
N GLY A 62 -1.63 1.99 37.04
CA GLY A 62 -0.18 2.04 36.95
C GLY A 62 0.40 3.08 35.99
N SER A 63 1.66 2.88 35.62
CA SER A 63 2.33 3.64 34.57
C SER A 63 3.25 2.77 33.72
N LYS A 64 3.43 3.21 32.47
CA LYS A 64 4.53 2.80 31.59
C LYS A 64 5.39 4.04 31.33
N ASP A 65 6.59 4.05 31.88
CA ASP A 65 7.56 5.11 31.66
C ASP A 65 8.50 4.67 30.51
N LEU A 66 8.65 5.52 29.50
CA LEU A 66 9.52 5.33 28.35
C LEU A 66 10.57 6.44 28.34
N SER A 67 11.85 6.08 28.25
CA SER A 67 12.90 7.06 27.99
C SER A 67 13.94 6.56 27.01
N ALA A 68 14.38 7.44 26.12
CA ALA A 68 15.41 7.09 25.15
C ALA A 68 16.41 8.22 24.93
N VAL A 69 17.61 7.82 24.49
CA VAL A 69 18.64 8.68 23.92
C VAL A 69 19.00 8.12 22.55
N VAL A 70 18.82 8.94 21.52
CA VAL A 70 19.01 8.56 20.12
C VAL A 70 20.01 9.51 19.47
N GLU A 71 21.09 8.97 18.94
CA GLU A 71 22.05 9.70 18.11
C GLU A 71 21.50 9.77 16.66
N ILE A 72 21.39 10.99 16.12
CA ILE A 72 20.93 11.25 14.75
C ILE A 72 22.15 11.55 13.88
N ARG A 73 22.35 10.80 12.79
CA ARG A 73 23.60 10.89 11.99
C ARG A 73 23.43 11.46 10.59
N ASP A 74 22.24 11.35 10.02
CA ASP A 74 21.94 11.85 8.68
C ASP A 74 20.51 12.43 8.58
N GLU A 75 20.20 13.01 7.42
CA GLU A 75 18.90 13.62 7.15
C GLU A 75 17.75 12.58 7.08
N ALA A 76 18.05 11.32 6.76
CA ALA A 76 17.04 10.26 6.78
C ALA A 76 16.59 9.96 8.23
N ALA A 77 17.53 9.99 9.18
CA ALA A 77 17.23 9.92 10.60
C ALA A 77 16.50 11.17 11.10
N VAL A 78 16.85 12.37 10.64
CA VAL A 78 16.08 13.59 10.96
C VAL A 78 14.62 13.42 10.55
N LYS A 79 14.35 12.95 9.33
CA LYS A 79 12.98 12.73 8.84
C LYS A 79 12.24 11.70 9.69
N SER A 80 12.86 10.53 9.95
CA SER A 80 12.22 9.42 10.67
C SER A 80 12.00 9.68 12.17
N TRP A 81 12.76 10.59 12.78
CA TRP A 81 12.62 10.97 14.20
C TRP A 81 12.04 12.37 14.42
N SER A 82 11.55 13.02 13.36
CA SER A 82 11.00 14.38 13.41
C SER A 82 9.70 14.50 14.19
N VAL A 83 8.95 13.40 14.34
CA VAL A 83 7.73 13.30 15.12
C VAL A 83 7.79 12.01 15.93
N LEU A 84 7.53 12.09 17.24
CA LEU A 84 7.41 10.91 18.09
C LEU A 84 5.93 10.54 18.24
N PRO A 85 5.52 9.35 17.76
CA PRO A 85 4.16 8.84 17.95
C PRO A 85 4.03 8.12 19.30
N LEU A 86 3.03 8.51 20.09
CA LEU A 86 2.78 7.95 21.43
C LEU A 86 1.36 7.39 21.51
N PRO A 87 1.12 6.11 21.13
CA PRO A 87 -0.19 5.51 21.18
C PRO A 87 -0.64 5.20 22.61
N PHE A 88 -1.93 5.42 22.91
CA PHE A 88 -2.52 5.12 24.22
C PHE A 88 -4.05 4.88 24.13
N ALA A 89 -4.60 4.11 25.08
CA ALA A 89 -6.03 3.85 25.18
C ALA A 89 -6.74 4.97 25.98
N SER A 90 -7.28 5.97 25.30
CA SER A 90 -7.75 7.22 25.92
C SER A 90 -8.92 7.07 26.92
N SER A 91 -9.60 5.91 26.98
CA SER A 91 -10.62 5.66 28.01
C SER A 91 -10.03 5.28 29.37
N SER A 92 -8.81 4.73 29.37
CA SER A 92 -8.14 4.20 30.57
C SER A 92 -6.76 4.80 30.83
N GLU A 93 -6.18 5.46 29.84
CA GLU A 93 -4.80 5.94 29.83
C GLU A 93 -4.72 7.40 29.38
N HIS A 94 -3.64 8.09 29.76
CA HIS A 94 -3.26 9.37 29.17
C HIS A 94 -1.73 9.52 29.18
N VAL A 95 -1.23 10.33 28.25
CA VAL A 95 0.20 10.55 28.08
C VAL A 95 0.65 11.77 28.88
N VAL A 96 1.80 11.65 29.54
CA VAL A 96 2.50 12.73 30.23
C VAL A 96 3.91 12.80 29.67
N ILE A 97 4.22 13.89 28.97
CA ILE A 97 5.54 14.13 28.40
C ILE A 97 6.36 14.90 29.45
N ASP A 98 7.34 14.23 30.06
CA ASP A 98 8.23 14.86 31.04
C ASP A 98 9.19 15.82 30.33
N TYR A 99 9.81 15.36 29.25
CA TYR A 99 10.56 16.20 28.31
C TYR A 99 10.75 15.51 26.95
N VAL A 100 10.87 16.33 25.91
CA VAL A 100 11.47 15.97 24.61
C VAL A 100 12.47 17.07 24.29
N ARG A 101 13.73 16.71 24.02
CA ARG A 101 14.78 17.71 23.79
C ARG A 101 15.87 17.21 22.86
N VAL A 102 16.47 18.14 22.15
CA VAL A 102 17.61 17.93 21.26
C VAL A 102 18.85 18.52 21.94
N ARG A 103 19.87 17.68 22.13
CA ARG A 103 21.18 18.09 22.64
C ARG A 103 22.17 18.10 21.48
N ARG A 104 22.78 19.25 21.25
CA ARG A 104 23.77 19.43 20.17
C ARG A 104 25.18 19.06 20.62
N ALA A 105 26.09 18.91 19.65
CA ALA A 105 27.50 18.63 19.90
C ALA A 105 28.22 19.70 20.75
N ASP A 106 27.76 20.97 20.71
CA ASP A 106 28.29 22.07 21.53
C ASP A 106 27.72 22.09 22.96
N GLY A 107 26.84 21.14 23.29
CA GLY A 107 26.16 21.03 24.59
C GLY A 107 24.90 21.89 24.72
N THR A 108 24.51 22.64 23.68
CA THR A 108 23.24 23.38 23.70
C THR A 108 22.04 22.44 23.68
N ILE A 109 20.99 22.80 24.42
CA ILE A 109 19.74 22.03 24.50
C ILE A 109 18.61 22.85 23.90
N VAL A 110 17.84 22.22 23.02
CA VAL A 110 16.57 22.74 22.50
C VAL A 110 15.45 21.85 23.01
N GLU A 111 14.59 22.39 23.86
CA GLU A 111 13.42 21.66 24.35
C GLU A 111 12.23 21.84 23.40
N THR A 112 11.48 20.76 23.22
CA THR A 112 10.15 20.75 22.62
C THR A 112 9.13 20.83 23.76
N PRO A 113 8.33 21.92 23.84
CA PRO A 113 7.29 22.01 24.84
C PRO A 113 6.27 20.86 24.71
N PRO A 114 5.85 20.20 25.80
CA PRO A 114 4.78 19.20 25.77
C PRO A 114 3.48 19.70 25.12
N SER A 115 3.21 21.02 25.17
CA SER A 115 2.05 21.65 24.53
C SER A 115 2.06 21.59 23.00
N ASP A 116 3.19 21.24 22.39
CA ASP A 116 3.28 21.03 20.95
C ASP A 116 2.76 19.64 20.52
N ALA A 117 2.56 18.73 21.48
CA ALA A 117 1.96 17.44 21.21
C ALA A 117 0.51 17.62 20.72
N GLN A 118 0.17 16.91 19.65
CA GLN A 118 -1.18 16.88 19.11
C GLN A 118 -1.76 15.49 19.32
N GLU A 119 -2.85 15.42 20.08
CA GLU A 119 -3.64 14.21 20.23
C GLU A 119 -4.45 14.00 18.95
N LEU A 120 -4.17 12.93 18.23
CA LEU A 120 -4.87 12.56 17.00
C LEU A 120 -5.57 11.20 17.18
N PRO A 121 -6.72 10.97 16.53
CA PRO A 121 -7.21 9.62 16.33
C PRO A 121 -6.14 8.82 15.59
N ALA A 122 -5.80 7.62 16.09
CA ALA A 122 -4.87 6.74 15.37
C ALA A 122 -5.42 6.42 13.97
N ALA A 123 -4.56 6.14 12.98
CA ALA A 123 -4.97 5.99 11.59
C ALA A 123 -6.14 5.00 11.39
N VAL A 124 -6.17 3.89 12.13
CA VAL A 124 -7.24 2.88 12.13
C VAL A 124 -8.59 3.42 12.67
N THR A 125 -8.55 4.40 13.56
CA THR A 125 -9.75 4.99 14.19
C THR A 125 -10.40 6.09 13.35
N ARG A 126 -9.72 6.55 12.29
CA ARG A 126 -10.26 7.49 11.31
C ARG A 126 -11.36 6.88 10.44
N GLU A 127 -11.37 5.56 10.31
CA GLU A 127 -12.41 4.81 9.60
C GLU A 127 -13.59 4.43 10.54
N ALA A 128 -13.35 4.40 11.86
CA ALA A 128 -14.33 3.98 12.89
C ALA A 128 -14.00 4.46 14.35
N PRO A 129 -14.29 5.72 14.68
CA PRO A 129 -13.93 6.52 15.86
C PRO A 129 -14.80 6.22 17.11
N PHE A 130 -15.93 5.52 16.95
CA PHE A 130 -16.82 5.15 18.08
C PHE A 130 -16.41 3.88 18.79
N TYR A 131 -15.48 3.19 18.16
CA TYR A 131 -15.26 1.78 18.35
C TYR A 131 -13.93 1.55 19.03
N SER A 132 -12.98 2.47 18.85
CA SER A 132 -11.69 2.43 19.52
C SER A 132 -11.48 3.72 20.30
N ASP A 133 -10.99 3.58 21.54
CA ASP A 133 -10.47 4.68 22.33
C ASP A 133 -8.98 4.93 22.05
N LEU A 134 -8.39 4.23 21.07
CA LEU A 134 -6.99 4.41 20.69
C LEU A 134 -6.77 5.82 20.11
N LYS A 135 -5.87 6.54 20.75
CA LYS A 135 -5.36 7.82 20.26
C LYS A 135 -3.85 7.78 20.19
N GLU A 136 -3.28 8.74 19.50
CA GLU A 136 -1.85 8.93 19.38
C GLU A 136 -1.51 10.38 19.71
N ASP A 137 -0.66 10.58 20.71
CA ASP A 137 -0.03 11.89 20.93
C ASP A 137 1.20 11.99 20.02
N GLN A 138 1.13 12.87 19.01
CA GLN A 138 2.24 13.16 18.13
C GLN A 138 2.98 14.40 18.59
N ILE A 139 4.23 14.24 19.03
CA ILE A 139 5.08 15.37 19.43
C ILE A 139 6.15 15.67 18.36
N PRO A 140 6.08 16.83 17.69
CA PRO A 140 7.08 17.24 16.71
C PRO A 140 8.37 17.68 17.40
N VAL A 141 9.50 17.06 17.05
CA VAL A 141 10.81 17.36 17.64
C VAL A 141 11.36 18.66 17.05
N ARG A 142 11.46 19.70 17.88
CA ARG A 142 11.96 21.01 17.44
C ARG A 142 13.45 20.98 17.07
N SER A 143 13.77 21.52 15.90
CA SER A 143 15.14 21.84 15.47
C SER A 143 16.11 20.65 15.45
N LEU A 144 15.62 19.43 15.20
CA LEU A 144 16.45 18.23 15.07
C LEU A 144 17.33 18.32 13.81
N ARG A 145 18.61 17.97 13.92
CA ARG A 145 19.58 17.95 12.80
C ARG A 145 20.47 16.71 12.86
N ALA A 146 21.10 16.40 11.74
CA ALA A 146 22.19 15.44 11.71
C ALA A 146 23.34 15.88 12.64
N GLY A 147 23.82 14.95 13.46
CA GLY A 147 24.83 15.17 14.50
C GLY A 147 24.29 15.46 15.90
N ASP A 148 22.96 15.58 16.07
CA ASP A 148 22.34 15.82 17.37
C ASP A 148 21.98 14.53 18.13
N HIS A 149 21.76 14.67 19.43
CA HIS A 149 21.13 13.65 20.27
C HIS A 149 19.69 14.04 20.60
N LEU A 150 18.74 13.19 20.23
CA LEU A 150 17.36 13.28 20.70
C LEU A 150 17.23 12.55 22.04
N GLU A 151 16.74 13.25 23.05
CA GLU A 151 16.41 12.68 24.35
C GLU A 151 14.94 12.91 24.67
N TYR A 152 14.25 11.86 25.12
CA TYR A 152 12.88 12.01 25.60
C TYR A 152 12.58 11.13 26.80
N LYS A 153 11.63 11.60 27.60
CA LYS A 153 11.02 10.85 28.69
C LYS A 153 9.51 11.11 28.70
N VAL A 154 8.75 10.03 28.61
CA VAL A 154 7.29 10.01 28.51
C VAL A 154 6.74 9.00 29.51
N ARG A 155 5.56 9.26 30.06
CA ARG A 155 4.83 8.35 30.94
C ARG A 155 3.41 8.18 30.43
N ILE A 156 3.01 6.94 30.18
CA ILE A 156 1.62 6.58 29.90
C ILE A 156 1.00 6.15 31.22
N LEU A 157 0.07 6.96 31.73
CA LEU A 157 -0.56 6.75 33.03
C LEU A 157 -1.87 6.01 32.85
N ARG A 158 -1.98 4.82 33.43
CA ARG A 158 -3.20 4.02 33.46
C ARG A 158 -4.02 4.37 34.69
N THR A 159 -5.09 5.11 34.49
CA THR A 159 -5.99 5.59 35.55
C THR A 159 -7.13 4.62 35.84
N HIS A 160 -7.48 3.76 34.87
CA HIS A 160 -8.49 2.72 35.03
C HIS A 160 -7.94 1.39 34.52
N PRO A 161 -8.08 0.29 35.27
CA PRO A 161 -7.64 -1.03 34.82
C PRO A 161 -8.64 -1.62 33.81
N GLU A 162 -8.13 -2.30 32.78
CA GLU A 162 -8.97 -3.05 31.82
C GLU A 162 -9.70 -4.21 32.50
N ALA A 163 -9.06 -4.80 33.50
CA ALA A 163 -9.58 -5.86 34.35
C ALA A 163 -9.30 -5.47 35.82
N PRO A 164 -10.32 -5.08 36.62
CA PRO A 164 -10.09 -4.68 38.00
C PRO A 164 -9.31 -5.72 38.81
N GLY A 165 -8.21 -5.31 39.43
CA GLY A 165 -7.30 -6.20 40.18
C GLY A 165 -6.35 -7.02 39.30
N HIS A 166 -6.41 -6.88 37.99
CA HIS A 166 -5.62 -7.65 37.03
C HIS A 166 -4.79 -6.78 36.08
N PHE A 167 -3.64 -7.31 35.66
CA PHE A 167 -2.77 -6.69 34.67
C PHE A 167 -1.94 -7.74 33.94
N TRP A 168 -1.55 -7.40 32.71
CA TRP A 168 -0.63 -8.17 31.87
C TRP A 168 0.14 -7.21 30.96
N GLY A 169 1.20 -7.72 30.35
CA GLY A 169 1.98 -7.00 29.37
C GLY A 169 3.00 -7.90 28.68
N GLU A 170 3.54 -7.42 27.58
CA GLU A 170 4.52 -8.13 26.78
C GLU A 170 5.49 -7.15 26.12
N GLU A 171 6.71 -7.62 25.86
CA GLU A 171 7.78 -6.83 25.26
C GLU A 171 8.62 -7.66 24.28
N ILE A 172 9.01 -7.00 23.20
CA ILE A 172 9.99 -7.48 22.22
C ILE A 172 11.18 -6.52 22.27
N PHE A 173 12.35 -7.04 22.66
CA PHE A 173 13.63 -6.35 22.47
C PHE A 173 13.98 -6.14 21.00
N PHE A 174 14.75 -5.10 20.70
CA PHE A 174 15.21 -4.84 19.32
C PHE A 174 16.03 -6.02 18.76
N THR A 175 15.64 -6.49 17.58
CA THR A 175 16.36 -7.50 16.77
C THR A 175 16.90 -6.85 15.50
N PRO A 176 17.82 -7.49 14.73
CA PRO A 176 18.34 -6.90 13.51
C PRO A 176 17.24 -6.64 12.48
N SER A 177 16.20 -7.47 12.41
CA SER A 177 15.08 -7.29 11.46
C SER A 177 14.25 -6.03 11.73
N LEU A 178 14.32 -5.46 12.94
CA LEU A 178 13.71 -4.17 13.27
C LEU A 178 14.57 -2.97 12.81
N GLY A 179 15.71 -3.22 12.15
CA GLY A 179 16.45 -2.22 11.39
C GLY A 179 17.09 -1.11 12.22
N LYS A 180 17.40 -1.36 13.50
CA LYS A 180 18.06 -0.39 14.40
C LYS A 180 19.19 -1.01 15.21
N VAL A 181 20.27 -0.26 15.37
CA VAL A 181 21.32 -0.54 16.37
C VAL A 181 20.89 0.04 17.72
N VAL A 182 20.97 -0.79 18.76
CA VAL A 182 20.61 -0.42 20.13
C VAL A 182 21.72 -0.84 21.08
N LEU A 183 22.40 0.14 21.68
CA LEU A 183 23.56 -0.12 22.54
C LEU A 183 23.16 -0.68 23.90
N GLU A 184 22.13 -0.09 24.51
CA GLU A 184 21.56 -0.54 25.76
C GLU A 184 20.04 -0.42 25.73
N GLU A 185 19.36 -1.52 26.05
CA GLU A 185 17.92 -1.56 26.20
C GLU A 185 17.56 -2.25 27.52
N SER A 186 16.66 -1.67 28.30
CA SER A 186 16.19 -2.24 29.55
C SER A 186 14.67 -2.25 29.69
N VAL A 187 14.17 -3.28 30.36
CA VAL A 187 12.78 -3.39 30.79
C VAL A 187 12.76 -3.64 32.29
N GLU A 188 11.93 -2.89 33.00
CA GLU A 188 11.68 -3.08 34.42
C GLU A 188 10.19 -3.26 34.68
N LEU A 189 9.85 -4.18 35.58
CA LEU A 189 8.49 -4.42 36.04
C LEU A 189 8.48 -4.33 37.58
N HIS A 190 7.77 -3.32 38.09
CA HIS A 190 7.53 -3.08 39.52
C HIS A 190 6.11 -3.49 39.88
N VAL A 191 5.97 -4.41 40.83
CA VAL A 191 4.69 -4.96 41.30
C VAL A 191 4.67 -4.94 42.83
N PRO A 192 3.56 -4.60 43.50
CA PRO A 192 3.51 -4.59 44.96
C PRO A 192 3.81 -5.97 45.53
N ALA A 193 4.52 -6.04 46.66
CA ALA A 193 4.96 -7.31 47.26
C ALA A 193 3.81 -8.28 47.57
N SER A 194 2.61 -7.73 47.80
CA SER A 194 1.37 -8.46 48.10
C SER A 194 0.64 -9.03 46.87
N VAL A 195 1.06 -8.69 45.66
CA VAL A 195 0.37 -9.04 44.42
C VAL A 195 1.14 -10.16 43.72
N TYR A 196 0.41 -11.23 43.37
CA TYR A 196 0.96 -12.29 42.53
C TYR A 196 1.26 -11.77 41.12
N VAL A 197 2.36 -12.21 40.53
CA VAL A 197 2.64 -12.02 39.11
C VAL A 197 3.44 -13.21 38.59
N GLN A 198 3.02 -13.76 37.46
CA GLN A 198 3.82 -14.69 36.68
C GLN A 198 4.53 -13.93 35.58
N VAL A 199 5.83 -14.20 35.44
CA VAL A 199 6.68 -13.63 34.41
C VAL A 199 7.16 -14.77 33.51
N TRP A 200 6.93 -14.64 32.22
CA TRP A 200 7.32 -15.58 31.19
C TRP A 200 8.43 -14.97 30.32
N SER A 201 9.54 -15.67 30.20
CA SER A 201 10.62 -15.30 29.28
C SER A 201 11.45 -16.55 28.97
N PRO A 202 11.35 -17.11 27.76
CA PRO A 202 12.01 -18.37 27.43
C PRO A 202 13.53 -18.24 27.35
N LYS A 203 14.03 -17.05 26.95
CA LYS A 203 15.45 -16.82 26.63
C LYS A 203 16.10 -15.70 27.45
N TYR A 204 15.34 -14.69 27.88
CA TYR A 204 15.85 -13.51 28.58
C TYR A 204 15.54 -13.57 30.08
N LYS A 205 16.44 -14.14 30.89
CA LYS A 205 16.19 -14.28 32.34
C LYS A 205 16.17 -12.94 33.04
N ALA A 206 15.15 -12.70 33.87
CA ALA A 206 15.07 -11.52 34.71
C ALA A 206 16.08 -11.60 35.86
N THR A 207 16.63 -10.46 36.26
CA THR A 207 17.15 -10.27 37.62
C THR A 207 16.03 -9.75 38.49
N SER A 208 15.71 -10.44 39.58
CA SER A 208 14.64 -10.05 40.50
C SER A 208 15.20 -9.47 41.81
N THR A 209 14.61 -8.39 42.28
CA THR A 209 14.83 -7.84 43.62
C THR A 209 13.50 -7.78 44.34
N GLU A 210 13.45 -8.28 45.57
CA GLU A 210 12.27 -8.22 46.43
C GLU A 210 12.58 -7.29 47.61
N THR A 211 11.68 -6.35 47.85
CA THR A 211 11.70 -5.44 48.99
C THR A 211 10.46 -5.69 49.86
N ALA A 212 10.34 -5.02 51.01
CA ALA A 212 9.13 -5.11 51.82
C ALA A 212 7.87 -4.58 51.10
N ASP A 213 8.05 -3.70 50.11
CA ASP A 213 6.97 -2.97 49.46
C ASP A 213 6.68 -3.47 48.02
N GLU A 214 7.70 -3.92 47.29
CA GLU A 214 7.58 -4.34 45.88
C GLU A 214 8.52 -5.48 45.46
N HIS A 215 8.07 -6.23 44.45
CA HIS A 215 8.87 -7.10 43.58
C HIS A 215 9.27 -6.32 42.33
N VAL A 216 10.56 -6.35 42.00
CA VAL A 216 11.11 -5.70 40.80
C VAL A 216 11.81 -6.74 39.93
N TYR A 217 11.36 -6.86 38.68
CA TYR A 217 11.99 -7.68 37.66
C TYR A 217 12.70 -6.77 36.65
N ARG A 218 13.97 -7.04 36.38
CA ARG A 218 14.78 -6.28 35.42
C ARG A 218 15.33 -7.18 34.34
N TRP A 219 15.23 -6.72 33.10
CA TRP A 219 15.89 -7.30 31.95
C TRP A 219 16.72 -6.27 31.22
N GLN A 220 17.78 -6.74 30.59
CA GLN A 220 18.67 -5.94 29.77
C GLN A 220 18.99 -6.70 28.49
N SER A 221 19.06 -5.96 27.39
CA SER A 221 19.39 -6.47 26.07
C SER A 221 20.20 -5.42 25.30
N SER A 222 20.75 -5.85 24.16
CA SER A 222 21.35 -4.96 23.17
C SER A 222 21.26 -5.57 21.78
N GLN A 223 21.20 -4.70 20.78
CA GLN A 223 21.33 -5.03 19.36
C GLN A 223 22.56 -4.34 18.80
N LEU A 224 23.70 -5.04 18.83
CA LEU A 224 25.00 -4.49 18.43
C LEU A 224 25.40 -4.84 16.99
N LEU A 225 24.56 -5.56 16.26
CA LEU A 225 24.87 -5.91 14.88
C LEU A 225 24.49 -4.74 13.96
N PRO A 226 25.40 -4.26 13.09
CA PRO A 226 25.07 -3.26 12.08
C PRO A 226 23.98 -3.76 11.15
N VAL A 227 23.05 -2.89 10.76
CA VAL A 227 21.87 -3.18 9.94
C VAL A 227 21.85 -2.38 8.63
N ALA A 228 22.66 -1.32 8.54
CA ALA A 228 22.73 -0.48 7.34
C ALA A 228 23.06 -1.30 6.07
N GLY A 229 22.29 -1.06 5.00
CA GLY A 229 22.51 -1.65 3.68
C GLY A 229 22.10 -3.13 3.54
N LYS A 230 21.46 -3.72 4.56
CA LYS A 230 21.03 -5.13 4.54
C LYS A 230 19.55 -5.27 4.18
N ASN A 231 19.22 -6.29 3.41
CA ASN A 231 17.82 -6.63 3.13
C ASN A 231 17.18 -7.45 4.27
N ASN A 232 15.86 -7.63 4.23
CA ASN A 232 15.10 -8.34 5.27
C ASN A 232 15.60 -9.78 5.53
N ASN A 233 15.98 -10.52 4.48
CA ASN A 233 16.49 -11.89 4.63
C ASN A 233 17.87 -11.91 5.31
N GLU A 234 18.76 -10.99 4.96
CA GLU A 234 20.05 -10.85 5.63
C GLU A 234 19.87 -10.51 7.12
N LEU A 235 18.96 -9.58 7.43
CA LEU A 235 18.64 -9.21 8.81
C LEU A 235 18.04 -10.38 9.59
N LEU A 236 17.13 -11.16 8.99
CA LEU A 236 16.55 -12.35 9.61
C LEU A 236 17.60 -13.45 9.86
N ARG A 237 18.60 -13.64 8.98
CA ARG A 237 19.70 -14.61 9.23
C ARG A 237 20.58 -14.23 10.41
N MET A 238 20.59 -12.95 10.76
CA MET A 238 21.33 -12.43 11.91
C MET A 238 20.55 -12.57 13.21
N GLU A 239 19.25 -12.86 13.14
CA GLU A 239 18.45 -13.11 14.33
C GLU A 239 18.91 -14.37 15.03
N LYS A 240 19.10 -14.24 16.35
CA LYS A 240 19.35 -15.40 17.21
C LYS A 240 18.09 -16.26 17.33
N ASP A 241 16.93 -15.60 17.27
CA ASP A 241 15.62 -16.15 17.54
C ASP A 241 14.64 -15.76 16.41
N PRO A 242 14.81 -16.32 15.20
CA PRO A 242 13.95 -15.98 14.06
C PRO A 242 12.48 -16.35 14.33
N PRO A 243 11.52 -15.76 13.58
CA PRO A 243 10.10 -16.08 13.69
C PRO A 243 9.84 -17.58 13.58
N THR A 244 8.77 -18.05 14.22
CA THR A 244 8.41 -19.48 14.17
C THR A 244 7.99 -19.89 12.75
N GLU A 245 7.87 -21.21 12.49
CA GLU A 245 7.41 -21.76 11.20
C GLU A 245 6.04 -21.24 10.71
N ASN A 246 5.29 -20.52 11.55
CA ASN A 246 4.01 -19.91 11.22
C ASN A 246 4.10 -18.38 11.03
N GLY A 247 5.32 -17.82 10.88
CA GLY A 247 5.58 -16.39 10.67
C GLY A 247 5.39 -15.49 11.90
N ALA A 248 4.65 -15.94 12.91
CA ALA A 248 4.45 -15.18 14.15
C ALA A 248 5.61 -15.39 15.15
N THR A 249 6.05 -14.30 15.78
CA THR A 249 7.11 -14.30 16.80
C THR A 249 6.47 -14.21 18.19
N LEU A 250 6.90 -15.06 19.12
CA LEU A 250 6.53 -14.91 20.53
C LEU A 250 7.25 -13.67 21.11
N PRO A 251 6.65 -12.95 22.07
CA PRO A 251 7.34 -11.87 22.74
C PRO A 251 8.59 -12.40 23.46
N HIS A 252 9.58 -11.55 23.65
CA HIS A 252 10.78 -11.94 24.40
C HIS A 252 10.48 -12.06 25.89
N ILE A 253 9.57 -11.22 26.39
CA ILE A 253 9.11 -11.19 27.77
C ILE A 253 7.59 -10.98 27.75
N ALA A 254 6.88 -11.67 28.64
CA ALA A 254 5.50 -11.38 28.96
C ALA A 254 5.25 -11.57 30.46
N TRP A 255 4.21 -10.94 30.99
CA TRP A 255 3.78 -11.11 32.36
C TRP A 255 2.26 -11.02 32.47
N SER A 256 1.73 -11.64 33.53
CA SER A 256 0.32 -11.64 33.85
C SER A 256 0.14 -11.94 35.34
N ASN A 257 -0.87 -11.34 35.96
CA ASN A 257 -1.29 -11.73 37.32
C ASN A 257 -2.53 -12.64 37.34
N PHE A 258 -3.00 -13.12 36.18
CA PHE A 258 -3.95 -14.23 36.13
C PHE A 258 -3.24 -15.54 36.45
N HIS A 259 -3.81 -16.35 37.35
CA HIS A 259 -3.22 -17.63 37.75
C HIS A 259 -3.55 -18.74 36.77
N THR A 260 -4.71 -18.66 36.12
CA THR A 260 -5.26 -19.75 35.31
C THR A 260 -6.04 -19.24 34.10
N TRP A 261 -6.14 -20.07 33.06
CA TRP A 261 -7.00 -19.79 31.91
C TRP A 261 -8.48 -19.68 32.29
N GLN A 262 -8.89 -20.36 33.36
CA GLN A 262 -10.23 -20.26 33.94
C GLN A 262 -10.51 -18.84 34.48
N GLU A 263 -9.53 -18.19 35.09
CA GLU A 263 -9.68 -16.79 35.55
C GLU A 263 -9.79 -15.83 34.36
N VAL A 264 -8.98 -16.01 33.31
CA VAL A 264 -9.08 -15.22 32.07
C VAL A 264 -10.48 -15.39 31.44
N GLY A 265 -10.96 -16.63 31.34
CA GLY A 265 -12.29 -16.91 30.79
C GLY A 265 -13.42 -16.40 31.68
N ALA A 266 -13.29 -16.45 33.00
CA ALA A 266 -14.28 -15.90 33.93
C ALA A 266 -14.37 -14.37 33.84
N TRP A 267 -13.23 -13.69 33.69
CA TRP A 267 -13.19 -12.25 33.44
C TRP A 267 -13.88 -11.88 32.14
N TYR A 268 -13.55 -12.56 31.03
CA TYR A 268 -14.18 -12.29 29.73
C TYR A 268 -15.68 -12.59 29.72
N ARG A 269 -16.10 -13.73 30.29
CA ARG A 269 -17.53 -14.05 30.47
C ARG A 269 -18.26 -12.98 31.29
N GLY A 270 -17.60 -12.37 32.27
CA GLY A 270 -18.15 -11.26 33.04
C GLY A 270 -18.39 -10.00 32.20
N MET A 271 -17.53 -9.74 31.20
CA MET A 271 -17.71 -8.64 30.25
C MET A 271 -18.86 -8.90 29.27
N GLU A 272 -18.99 -10.14 28.77
CA GLU A 272 -20.15 -10.54 27.96
C GLU A 272 -21.44 -10.44 28.78
N GLY A 273 -21.48 -11.08 29.94
CA GLY A 273 -22.58 -10.97 30.89
C GLY A 273 -23.96 -11.20 30.25
N THR A 274 -24.86 -10.24 30.42
CA THR A 274 -26.22 -10.29 29.83
C THR A 274 -26.28 -9.87 28.37
N ARG A 275 -25.19 -9.38 27.77
CA ARG A 275 -25.16 -8.85 26.40
C ARG A 275 -25.46 -9.89 25.34
N ILE A 276 -25.15 -11.15 25.64
CA ILE A 276 -25.43 -12.32 24.79
C ILE A 276 -26.86 -12.87 24.99
N ALA A 277 -27.66 -12.29 25.88
CA ALA A 277 -29.03 -12.75 26.11
C ALA A 277 -29.96 -12.23 25.00
N PRO A 278 -30.76 -13.09 24.34
CA PRO A 278 -31.73 -12.62 23.37
C PRO A 278 -32.86 -11.87 24.08
N ASP A 279 -33.25 -10.72 23.56
CA ASP A 279 -34.49 -10.03 23.91
C ASP A 279 -35.63 -10.42 22.94
N ASP A 280 -36.78 -9.73 23.01
CA ASP A 280 -37.91 -10.02 22.14
C ASP A 280 -37.63 -9.69 20.67
N GLU A 281 -36.81 -8.67 20.39
CA GLU A 281 -36.42 -8.28 19.04
C GLU A 281 -35.53 -9.34 18.40
N VAL A 282 -34.50 -9.79 19.13
CA VAL A 282 -33.61 -10.89 18.69
C VAL A 282 -34.42 -12.18 18.48
N ARG A 283 -35.32 -12.54 19.40
CA ARG A 283 -36.20 -13.72 19.26
C ARG A 283 -37.11 -13.65 18.02
N ALA A 284 -37.69 -12.48 17.77
CA ALA A 284 -38.55 -12.27 16.59
C ALA A 284 -37.76 -12.46 15.29
N ARG A 285 -36.56 -11.87 15.21
CA ARG A 285 -35.69 -12.01 14.03
C ARG A 285 -35.27 -13.46 13.80
N VAL A 286 -34.92 -14.19 14.87
CA VAL A 286 -34.58 -15.62 14.78
C VAL A 286 -35.77 -16.45 14.32
N THR A 287 -36.97 -16.17 14.81
CA THR A 287 -38.20 -16.86 14.38
C THR A 287 -38.45 -16.69 12.88
N GLU A 288 -38.23 -15.49 12.35
CA GLU A 288 -38.32 -15.20 10.92
C GLU A 288 -37.28 -15.98 10.11
N LEU A 289 -35.99 -15.88 10.48
CA LEU A 289 -34.88 -16.53 9.77
C LEU A 289 -34.94 -18.07 9.80
N THR A 290 -35.51 -18.62 10.87
CA THR A 290 -35.63 -20.08 11.08
C THR A 290 -36.97 -20.67 10.66
N ALA A 291 -37.87 -19.86 10.09
CA ALA A 291 -39.16 -20.34 9.59
C ALA A 291 -38.98 -21.47 8.57
N GLY A 292 -39.68 -22.59 8.80
CA GLY A 292 -39.59 -23.78 7.95
C GLY A 292 -38.32 -24.62 8.08
N LYS A 293 -37.36 -24.23 8.92
CA LYS A 293 -36.11 -24.98 9.18
C LYS A 293 -36.31 -25.94 10.35
N THR A 294 -35.95 -27.20 10.16
CA THR A 294 -36.30 -28.28 11.10
C THR A 294 -35.10 -28.81 11.87
N THR A 295 -33.89 -28.65 11.33
CA THR A 295 -32.65 -29.13 11.96
C THR A 295 -31.85 -27.99 12.59
N GLU A 296 -31.00 -28.31 13.58
CA GLU A 296 -30.10 -27.32 14.18
C GLU A 296 -29.09 -26.77 13.16
N ASP A 297 -28.59 -27.58 12.21
CA ASP A 297 -27.65 -27.10 11.18
C ASP A 297 -28.31 -26.08 10.24
N GLU A 298 -29.54 -26.34 9.78
CA GLU A 298 -30.28 -25.40 8.95
C GLU A 298 -30.48 -24.06 9.66
N LYS A 299 -30.82 -24.10 10.96
CA LYS A 299 -31.00 -22.90 11.77
C LYS A 299 -29.69 -22.15 12.00
N ALA A 300 -28.63 -22.85 12.39
CA ALA A 300 -27.30 -22.26 12.60
C ALA A 300 -26.75 -21.62 11.31
N ARG A 301 -26.89 -22.29 10.17
CA ARG A 301 -26.50 -21.76 8.85
C ARG A 301 -27.30 -20.51 8.47
N ALA A 302 -28.60 -20.48 8.77
CA ALA A 302 -29.45 -19.32 8.50
C ALA A 302 -29.08 -18.11 9.38
N ILE A 303 -28.77 -18.35 10.65
CA ILE A 303 -28.31 -17.32 11.58
C ILE A 303 -26.94 -16.79 11.13
N TYR A 304 -26.00 -17.69 10.82
CA TYR A 304 -24.68 -17.30 10.29
C TYR A 304 -24.81 -16.48 9.00
N GLY A 305 -25.61 -16.95 8.04
CA GLY A 305 -25.87 -16.28 6.77
C GLY A 305 -26.64 -14.96 6.90
N PHE A 306 -27.19 -14.65 8.08
CA PHE A 306 -27.66 -13.32 8.40
C PHE A 306 -26.55 -12.49 9.06
N VAL A 307 -25.96 -12.96 10.15
CA VAL A 307 -25.00 -12.17 10.94
C VAL A 307 -23.76 -11.79 10.13
N ALA A 308 -23.18 -12.73 9.37
CA ALA A 308 -21.95 -12.47 8.64
C ALA A 308 -22.10 -11.34 7.59
N PRO A 309 -23.03 -11.42 6.63
CA PRO A 309 -23.13 -10.40 5.58
C PRO A 309 -23.94 -9.16 5.96
N GLN A 310 -24.85 -9.24 6.94
CA GLN A 310 -25.76 -8.12 7.30
C GLN A 310 -25.23 -7.23 8.43
N VAL A 311 -24.27 -7.71 9.23
CA VAL A 311 -23.58 -6.87 10.22
C VAL A 311 -22.25 -6.46 9.63
N ARG A 312 -22.03 -5.17 9.39
CA ARG A 312 -20.76 -4.66 8.84
C ARG A 312 -19.63 -4.70 9.86
N TYR A 313 -18.48 -5.24 9.46
CA TYR A 313 -17.31 -5.41 10.31
C TYR A 313 -16.55 -4.11 10.43
N ILE A 314 -16.22 -3.75 11.67
CA ILE A 314 -15.44 -2.57 12.01
C ILE A 314 -14.39 -3.02 13.01
N GLY A 315 -13.10 -2.99 12.66
CA GLY A 315 -12.05 -3.53 13.53
C GLY A 315 -11.73 -2.63 14.74
N VAL A 316 -11.73 -3.21 15.96
CA VAL A 316 -11.32 -2.55 17.21
C VAL A 316 -10.32 -3.43 17.94
N ALA A 317 -9.21 -2.86 18.41
CA ALA A 317 -8.14 -3.64 19.02
C ALA A 317 -7.51 -3.06 20.30
N PHE A 318 -8.05 -2.00 20.93
CA PHE A 318 -7.37 -1.33 22.07
C PHE A 318 -8.33 -0.85 23.18
N GLY A 319 -7.80 -0.67 24.39
CA GLY A 319 -8.52 -0.28 25.61
C GLY A 319 -9.51 -1.33 26.13
N VAL A 320 -10.41 -0.95 27.06
CA VAL A 320 -11.53 -1.83 27.49
C VAL A 320 -12.43 -2.21 26.32
N GLY A 321 -12.57 -1.30 25.34
CA GLY A 321 -13.26 -1.54 24.08
C GLY A 321 -12.68 -2.68 23.26
N ARG A 322 -11.42 -3.09 23.49
CA ARG A 322 -10.85 -4.32 22.93
C ARG A 322 -11.61 -5.58 23.34
N TYR A 323 -12.15 -5.61 24.56
CA TYR A 323 -12.67 -6.84 25.17
C TYR A 323 -14.16 -6.83 25.46
N GLN A 324 -14.77 -5.68 25.76
CA GLN A 324 -16.18 -5.61 26.13
C GLN A 324 -17.09 -5.45 24.90
N PRO A 325 -18.00 -6.40 24.61
CA PRO A 325 -18.94 -6.26 23.50
C PRO A 325 -20.10 -5.31 23.83
N HIS A 326 -20.87 -4.95 22.80
CA HIS A 326 -22.16 -4.27 22.91
C HIS A 326 -23.31 -5.28 23.16
N GLU A 327 -24.49 -4.80 23.53
CA GLU A 327 -25.69 -5.63 23.69
C GLU A 327 -26.13 -6.21 22.33
N ALA A 328 -26.54 -7.48 22.28
CA ALA A 328 -26.96 -8.13 21.04
C ALA A 328 -28.09 -7.37 20.32
N SER A 329 -29.02 -6.77 21.06
CA SER A 329 -30.11 -5.98 20.49
C SER A 329 -29.63 -4.68 19.85
N ASP A 330 -28.61 -4.02 20.41
CA ASP A 330 -27.98 -2.85 19.82
C ASP A 330 -27.24 -3.23 18.54
N ILE A 331 -26.52 -4.34 18.54
CA ILE A 331 -25.82 -4.84 17.35
C ILE A 331 -26.80 -5.20 16.24
N LEU A 332 -27.93 -5.84 16.58
CA LEU A 332 -29.01 -6.15 15.63
C LEU A 332 -29.60 -4.90 14.99
N ARG A 333 -29.88 -3.85 15.79
CA ARG A 333 -30.42 -2.57 15.32
C ARG A 333 -29.42 -1.77 14.49
N ASN A 334 -28.15 -1.76 14.91
CA ASN A 334 -27.11 -0.95 14.29
C ASN A 334 -26.53 -1.58 13.02
N GLN A 335 -26.55 -2.92 12.92
CA GLN A 335 -26.03 -3.67 11.77
C GLN A 335 -24.54 -3.38 11.47
N TYR A 336 -23.75 -3.07 12.50
CA TYR A 336 -22.30 -2.99 12.43
C TYR A 336 -21.67 -3.35 13.78
N GLY A 337 -20.40 -3.80 13.78
CA GLY A 337 -19.65 -4.14 14.98
C GLY A 337 -18.34 -4.87 14.68
N ASP A 338 -17.52 -5.08 15.70
CA ASP A 338 -16.26 -5.82 15.59
C ASP A 338 -16.42 -7.34 15.86
N CYS A 339 -15.33 -8.06 16.10
CA CYS A 339 -15.32 -9.51 16.22
C CYS A 339 -16.15 -10.03 17.41
N LYS A 340 -16.06 -9.37 18.57
CA LYS A 340 -16.83 -9.75 19.77
C LYS A 340 -18.29 -9.33 19.66
N ASP A 341 -18.60 -8.24 18.95
CA ASP A 341 -19.99 -7.86 18.68
C ASP A 341 -20.67 -8.87 17.74
N LYS A 342 -19.99 -9.27 16.66
CA LYS A 342 -20.52 -10.31 15.76
C LYS A 342 -20.70 -11.64 16.48
N HIS A 343 -19.75 -12.02 17.35
CA HIS A 343 -19.93 -13.17 18.25
C HIS A 343 -21.17 -13.00 19.13
N THR A 344 -21.31 -11.85 19.80
CA THR A 344 -22.39 -11.58 20.76
C THR A 344 -23.77 -11.69 20.13
N LEU A 345 -23.99 -11.07 18.96
CA LEU A 345 -25.25 -11.20 18.23
C LEU A 345 -25.48 -12.65 17.79
N GLN A 346 -24.45 -13.31 17.23
CA GLN A 346 -24.56 -14.69 16.77
C GLN A 346 -24.91 -15.64 17.92
N ALA A 347 -24.28 -15.49 19.09
CA ALA A 347 -24.55 -16.28 20.28
C ALA A 347 -25.98 -16.07 20.79
N ALA A 348 -26.45 -14.82 20.86
CA ALA A 348 -27.82 -14.50 21.28
C ALA A 348 -28.85 -15.12 20.32
N MET A 349 -28.60 -15.04 19.01
CA MET A 349 -29.48 -15.60 17.99
C MET A 349 -29.49 -17.14 18.01
N LEU A 350 -28.33 -17.78 18.17
CA LEU A 350 -28.22 -19.24 18.30
C LEU A 350 -28.96 -19.73 19.56
N SER A 351 -28.78 -19.05 20.68
CA SER A 351 -29.48 -19.35 21.94
C SER A 351 -31.00 -19.28 21.77
N ALA A 352 -31.52 -18.23 21.10
CA ALA A 352 -32.95 -18.12 20.79
C ALA A 352 -33.47 -19.24 19.85
N ALA A 353 -32.59 -19.84 19.04
CA ALA A 353 -32.91 -21.01 18.20
C ALA A 353 -32.77 -22.36 18.93
N GLY A 354 -32.37 -22.34 20.20
CA GLY A 354 -32.14 -23.54 21.02
C GLY A 354 -30.76 -24.17 20.86
N ILE A 355 -29.79 -23.45 20.27
CA ILE A 355 -28.43 -23.92 20.01
C ILE A 355 -27.49 -23.19 20.97
N SER A 356 -26.79 -23.92 21.84
CA SER A 356 -25.80 -23.30 22.73
C SER A 356 -24.54 -22.91 21.96
N SER A 357 -23.86 -21.86 22.41
CA SER A 357 -22.60 -21.40 21.83
C SER A 357 -21.66 -20.85 22.87
N ASP A 358 -20.36 -20.89 22.57
CA ASP A 358 -19.27 -20.40 23.39
C ASP A 358 -18.46 -19.34 22.64
N ALA A 359 -17.89 -18.38 23.38
CA ALA A 359 -16.88 -17.48 22.84
C ALA A 359 -15.54 -18.21 22.69
N ALA A 360 -14.78 -17.91 21.65
CA ALA A 360 -13.42 -18.38 21.50
C ALA A 360 -12.47 -17.22 21.22
N LEU A 361 -11.63 -16.89 22.22
CA LEU A 361 -10.57 -15.90 22.07
C LEU A 361 -9.40 -16.54 21.34
N ILE A 362 -8.93 -15.91 20.27
CA ILE A 362 -7.93 -16.48 19.37
C ILE A 362 -6.95 -15.40 18.89
N GLY A 363 -5.71 -15.82 18.64
CA GLY A 363 -4.67 -14.98 18.06
C GLY A 363 -4.62 -15.12 16.55
N ALA A 364 -5.22 -14.19 15.81
CA ALA A 364 -5.05 -14.07 14.37
C ALA A 364 -3.65 -13.52 14.07
N ASN A 365 -2.78 -14.33 13.46
CA ASN A 365 -1.35 -14.02 13.26
C ASN A 365 -0.56 -13.69 14.53
N VAL A 366 -1.04 -14.11 15.70
CA VAL A 366 -0.34 -13.95 16.99
C VAL A 366 0.22 -15.31 17.43
N ALA A 367 1.46 -15.32 17.89
CA ALA A 367 2.06 -16.52 18.46
C ALA A 367 1.50 -16.77 19.87
N PHE A 368 1.27 -18.04 20.22
CA PHE A 368 0.60 -18.43 21.45
C PHE A 368 1.49 -19.33 22.31
N THR A 369 1.45 -19.16 23.63
CA THR A 369 2.00 -20.12 24.59
C THR A 369 0.96 -20.46 25.68
N PRO A 370 0.76 -21.74 26.00
CA PRO A 370 -0.15 -22.14 27.07
C PRO A 370 0.41 -21.88 28.49
N ASP A 371 1.71 -21.56 28.59
CA ASP A 371 2.45 -21.49 29.86
C ASP A 371 2.18 -20.22 30.67
N LEU A 372 1.57 -19.20 30.07
CA LEU A 372 1.22 -17.94 30.73
C LEU A 372 -0.24 -17.60 30.44
N PRO A 373 -1.17 -17.83 31.38
CA PRO A 373 -2.54 -17.36 31.26
C PRO A 373 -2.59 -15.83 31.14
N SER A 374 -2.92 -15.33 29.95
CA SER A 374 -2.95 -13.90 29.67
C SER A 374 -3.93 -13.57 28.55
N PRO A 375 -4.72 -12.49 28.65
CA PRO A 375 -5.47 -11.93 27.53
C PRO A 375 -4.59 -11.43 26.38
N GLY A 376 -3.30 -11.16 26.62
CA GLY A 376 -2.38 -10.59 25.63
C GLY A 376 -2.20 -11.45 24.38
N TRP A 377 -2.40 -12.77 24.50
CA TRP A 377 -2.25 -13.72 23.40
C TRP A 377 -3.38 -13.70 22.35
N PHE A 378 -4.45 -12.95 22.61
CA PHE A 378 -5.64 -12.93 21.77
C PHE A 378 -5.95 -11.53 21.25
N ASN A 379 -6.22 -11.44 19.95
CA ASN A 379 -6.61 -10.21 19.25
C ASN A 379 -7.93 -10.37 18.47
N HIS A 380 -8.57 -11.53 18.55
CA HIS A 380 -9.77 -11.86 17.79
C HIS A 380 -10.72 -12.76 18.59
N VAL A 381 -12.01 -12.72 18.28
CA VAL A 381 -13.07 -13.51 18.92
C VAL A 381 -13.95 -14.17 17.85
N ILE A 382 -14.15 -15.47 17.96
CA ILE A 382 -15.03 -16.27 17.09
C ILE A 382 -16.03 -17.08 17.91
N THR A 383 -17.04 -17.68 17.24
CA THR A 383 -18.11 -18.44 17.89
C THR A 383 -17.88 -19.94 17.77
N VAL A 384 -18.08 -20.69 18.86
CA VAL A 384 -18.23 -22.15 18.81
C VAL A 384 -19.70 -22.49 19.06
N ALA A 385 -20.43 -22.87 18.02
CA ALA A 385 -21.82 -23.31 18.13
C ALA A 385 -21.90 -24.83 18.36
N HIS A 386 -22.76 -25.29 19.26
CA HIS A 386 -22.94 -26.72 19.57
C HIS A 386 -24.10 -27.32 18.78
N VAL A 387 -23.90 -27.54 17.48
CA VAL A 387 -24.91 -28.09 16.58
C VAL A 387 -24.99 -29.61 16.71
N ASN A 388 -26.15 -30.13 17.09
CA ASN A 388 -26.39 -31.52 17.47
C ASN A 388 -25.39 -32.02 18.53
N GLY A 389 -25.01 -31.15 19.47
CA GLY A 389 -24.03 -31.43 20.52
C GLY A 389 -22.58 -31.54 20.05
N LYS A 390 -22.27 -31.13 18.81
CA LYS A 390 -20.91 -31.08 18.27
C LYS A 390 -20.44 -29.64 18.09
N PRO A 391 -19.18 -29.32 18.40
CA PRO A 391 -18.65 -27.99 18.19
C PRO A 391 -18.51 -27.67 16.70
N VAL A 392 -19.05 -26.53 16.30
CA VAL A 392 -18.98 -25.95 14.96
C VAL A 392 -18.36 -24.56 15.11
N TRP A 393 -17.20 -24.37 14.49
CA TRP A 393 -16.43 -23.12 14.58
C TRP A 393 -16.90 -22.14 13.50
N LEU A 394 -17.27 -20.94 13.91
CA LEU A 394 -17.86 -19.93 13.05
C LEU A 394 -17.15 -18.58 13.25
N ASP A 395 -16.69 -18.02 12.16
CA ASP A 395 -16.19 -16.65 12.09
C ASP A 395 -17.08 -15.85 11.14
N ALA A 396 -17.78 -14.85 11.68
CA ALA A 396 -18.67 -13.98 10.93
C ALA A 396 -17.99 -12.67 10.46
N THR A 397 -16.71 -12.48 10.78
CA THR A 397 -16.01 -11.20 10.57
C THR A 397 -15.65 -10.94 9.11
N ALA A 398 -15.32 -11.98 8.34
CA ALA A 398 -15.04 -11.88 6.91
C ALA A 398 -16.26 -11.51 6.04
N GLU A 399 -17.47 -11.58 6.61
CA GLU A 399 -18.78 -11.23 6.05
C GLU A 399 -19.30 -12.10 4.91
N VAL A 400 -18.40 -12.53 4.04
CA VAL A 400 -18.68 -13.29 2.82
C VAL A 400 -18.05 -14.68 2.86
N ALA A 401 -17.52 -15.09 4.02
CA ALA A 401 -17.04 -16.44 4.22
C ALA A 401 -18.21 -17.45 4.23
N PRO A 402 -18.07 -18.61 3.56
CA PRO A 402 -18.98 -19.72 3.73
C PRO A 402 -19.06 -20.21 5.17
N TYR A 403 -20.24 -20.70 5.55
CA TYR A 403 -20.47 -21.33 6.86
C TYR A 403 -19.40 -22.40 7.16
N GLN A 404 -18.76 -22.28 8.33
CA GLN A 404 -17.63 -23.09 8.82
C GLN A 404 -16.27 -22.87 8.13
N LEU A 405 -16.18 -22.04 7.09
CA LEU A 405 -14.88 -21.71 6.51
C LEU A 405 -14.19 -20.67 7.40
N LEU A 406 -13.24 -21.14 8.23
CA LEU A 406 -12.31 -20.25 8.91
C LEU A 406 -11.27 -19.75 7.92
N LEU A 407 -10.90 -18.47 7.98
CA LEU A 407 -9.80 -17.94 7.18
C LEU A 407 -8.46 -18.64 7.53
N PRO A 408 -7.49 -18.69 6.60
CA PRO A 408 -6.23 -19.41 6.81
C PRO A 408 -5.50 -19.06 8.11
N VAL A 409 -5.51 -17.78 8.49
CA VAL A 409 -4.86 -17.25 9.71
C VAL A 409 -5.46 -17.80 11.01
N LEU A 410 -6.66 -18.41 10.96
CA LEU A 410 -7.37 -18.98 12.11
C LEU A 410 -7.36 -20.52 12.14
N ARG A 411 -6.90 -21.20 11.09
CA ARG A 411 -6.93 -22.68 10.99
C ARG A 411 -5.81 -23.32 11.81
N GLY A 412 -6.13 -24.40 12.53
CA GLY A 412 -5.16 -25.14 13.35
C GLY A 412 -4.51 -24.33 14.49
N LYS A 413 -5.13 -23.23 14.93
CA LYS A 413 -4.65 -22.35 15.99
C LYS A 413 -5.24 -22.72 17.34
N GLN A 414 -4.53 -22.43 18.42
CA GLN A 414 -5.10 -22.55 19.76
C GLN A 414 -5.97 -21.33 20.10
N ALA A 415 -7.11 -21.60 20.70
CA ALA A 415 -8.05 -20.61 21.20
C ALA A 415 -8.45 -20.94 22.65
N LEU A 416 -8.73 -19.91 23.44
CA LEU A 416 -9.39 -20.06 24.74
C LEU A 416 -10.90 -20.08 24.50
N VAL A 417 -11.50 -21.27 24.63
CA VAL A 417 -12.95 -21.45 24.57
C VAL A 417 -13.53 -21.14 25.94
N ILE A 418 -14.57 -20.30 25.96
CA ILE A 418 -15.20 -19.78 27.15
C ILE A 418 -16.67 -20.19 27.10
N PRO A 419 -17.02 -21.32 27.75
CA PRO A 419 -18.40 -21.75 27.81
C PRO A 419 -19.28 -20.74 28.54
N ALA A 420 -20.54 -20.64 28.14
CA ALA A 420 -21.54 -19.84 28.86
C ALA A 420 -21.66 -20.27 30.33
N THR A 421 -21.47 -21.56 30.62
CA THR A 421 -21.37 -22.13 31.96
C THR A 421 -20.24 -23.15 32.05
N GLY A 422 -19.42 -23.09 33.09
CA GLY A 422 -18.30 -24.01 33.33
C GLY A 422 -16.93 -23.36 33.22
N ASP A 423 -15.89 -24.17 33.15
CA ASP A 423 -14.50 -23.69 33.09
C ASP A 423 -14.08 -23.41 31.64
N ALA A 424 -13.36 -22.31 31.43
CA ALA A 424 -12.72 -22.05 30.15
C ALA A 424 -11.55 -23.02 29.91
N TYR A 425 -11.31 -23.38 28.66
CA TYR A 425 -10.30 -24.36 28.27
C TYR A 425 -9.68 -24.03 26.91
N LEU A 426 -8.44 -24.49 26.70
CA LEU A 426 -7.76 -24.34 25.42
C LEU A 426 -8.22 -25.42 24.43
N ALA A 427 -8.54 -25.02 23.21
CA ALA A 427 -8.90 -25.92 22.11
C ALA A 427 -8.22 -25.49 20.81
N THR A 428 -8.10 -26.42 19.86
CA THR A 428 -7.52 -26.15 18.54
C THR A 428 -8.63 -26.05 17.50
N THR A 429 -8.60 -24.99 16.69
CA THR A 429 -9.53 -24.81 15.57
C THR A 429 -9.32 -25.88 14.49
N PRO A 430 -10.35 -26.19 13.67
CA PRO A 430 -10.20 -27.10 12.54
C PRO A 430 -9.08 -26.65 11.60
N LYS A 431 -8.19 -27.58 11.23
CA LYS A 431 -7.15 -27.31 10.22
C LYS A 431 -7.72 -27.29 8.80
N ASN A 432 -8.68 -28.18 8.53
CA ASN A 432 -9.20 -28.39 7.18
C ASN A 432 -10.52 -27.61 6.97
N PRO A 433 -10.73 -27.06 5.77
CA PRO A 433 -12.01 -26.48 5.36
C PRO A 433 -13.18 -27.47 5.44
N PRO A 434 -14.43 -26.98 5.54
CA PRO A 434 -15.63 -27.82 5.63
C PRO A 434 -16.05 -28.48 4.30
N PHE A 435 -15.38 -28.14 3.19
CA PHE A 435 -15.58 -28.69 1.85
C PHE A 435 -14.25 -28.67 1.07
N PRO A 436 -14.11 -29.46 -0.02
CA PRO A 436 -12.96 -29.37 -0.92
C PRO A 436 -12.82 -27.95 -1.49
N LEU A 437 -11.59 -27.44 -1.51
CA LEU A 437 -11.28 -26.14 -2.13
C LEU A 437 -11.02 -26.37 -3.62
N GLU A 438 -11.90 -25.85 -4.47
CA GLU A 438 -11.88 -26.12 -5.91
C GLU A 438 -12.23 -24.86 -6.70
N ASP A 439 -11.35 -24.49 -7.63
CA ASP A 439 -11.58 -23.40 -8.57
C ASP A 439 -11.65 -23.95 -10.00
N HIS A 440 -12.64 -23.48 -10.75
CA HIS A 440 -12.85 -23.83 -12.15
C HIS A 440 -12.80 -22.59 -13.02
N PHE A 441 -11.98 -22.61 -14.05
CA PHE A 441 -11.82 -21.54 -15.01
C PHE A 441 -12.07 -22.06 -16.42
N VAL A 442 -12.92 -21.39 -17.18
CA VAL A 442 -13.21 -21.72 -18.58
C VAL A 442 -13.09 -20.47 -19.43
N ALA A 443 -12.24 -20.50 -20.45
CA ALA A 443 -12.16 -19.47 -21.48
C ALA A 443 -12.52 -20.06 -22.84
N THR A 444 -13.57 -19.54 -23.48
CA THR A 444 -13.99 -19.97 -24.82
C THR A 444 -13.96 -18.79 -25.76
N GLY A 445 -13.14 -18.85 -26.81
CA GLY A 445 -12.97 -17.72 -27.71
C GLY A 445 -12.67 -18.08 -29.15
N THR A 446 -12.56 -17.01 -29.95
CA THR A 446 -12.18 -17.03 -31.37
C THR A 446 -11.05 -16.05 -31.60
N LEU A 447 -10.12 -16.41 -32.49
CA LEU A 447 -9.07 -15.54 -32.99
C LEU A 447 -9.36 -15.18 -34.44
N ASP A 448 -9.21 -13.91 -34.80
CA ASP A 448 -9.35 -13.45 -36.18
C ASP A 448 -8.01 -13.39 -36.94
N GLU A 449 -8.06 -13.10 -38.24
CA GLU A 449 -6.87 -13.02 -39.10
C GLU A 449 -5.94 -11.83 -38.78
N LYS A 450 -6.42 -10.87 -37.97
CA LYS A 450 -5.68 -9.68 -37.54
C LYS A 450 -5.07 -9.83 -36.15
N GLY A 451 -5.38 -10.93 -35.45
CA GLY A 451 -4.85 -11.24 -34.12
C GLY A 451 -5.71 -10.72 -32.99
N VAL A 452 -6.96 -10.36 -33.26
CA VAL A 452 -7.92 -9.98 -32.23
C VAL A 452 -8.57 -11.26 -31.70
N SER A 453 -8.43 -11.49 -30.38
CA SER A 453 -9.12 -12.58 -29.69
C SER A 453 -10.37 -12.05 -28.99
N HIS A 454 -11.52 -12.67 -29.22
CA HIS A 454 -12.75 -12.44 -28.46
C HIS A 454 -13.07 -13.72 -27.69
N SER A 455 -13.19 -13.62 -26.37
CA SER A 455 -13.37 -14.78 -25.49
C SER A 455 -14.44 -14.50 -24.45
N HIS A 456 -15.23 -15.51 -24.11
CA HIS A 456 -16.10 -15.50 -22.95
C HIS A 456 -15.42 -16.32 -21.85
N ILE A 457 -15.19 -15.69 -20.70
CA ILE A 457 -14.48 -16.26 -19.56
C ILE A 457 -15.47 -16.48 -18.43
N VAL A 458 -15.40 -17.66 -17.81
CA VAL A 458 -16.21 -18.07 -16.68
C VAL A 458 -15.31 -18.61 -15.58
N MET A 459 -15.56 -18.18 -14.34
CA MET A 459 -14.84 -18.62 -13.14
C MET A 459 -15.84 -19.03 -12.07
N ASP A 460 -15.70 -20.25 -11.55
CA ASP A 460 -16.42 -20.72 -10.38
C ASP A 460 -15.42 -20.97 -9.26
N LEU A 461 -15.45 -20.12 -8.23
CA LEU A 461 -14.50 -20.14 -7.12
C LEU A 461 -15.11 -20.77 -5.88
N ARG A 462 -14.43 -21.72 -5.25
CA ARG A 462 -14.90 -22.33 -3.99
C ARG A 462 -13.75 -22.53 -3.02
N GLY A 463 -13.64 -21.63 -2.05
CA GLY A 463 -12.59 -21.70 -1.05
C GLY A 463 -12.04 -20.34 -0.63
N ASP A 464 -10.76 -20.28 -0.32
CA ASP A 464 -10.13 -19.04 0.14
C ASP A 464 -10.15 -17.95 -0.95
N ASN A 465 -10.01 -18.34 -2.22
CA ASN A 465 -9.97 -17.43 -3.36
C ASN A 465 -11.32 -16.75 -3.64
N GLU A 466 -12.45 -17.31 -3.19
CA GLU A 466 -13.76 -16.69 -3.40
C GLU A 466 -13.97 -15.44 -2.51
N ILE A 467 -13.26 -15.36 -1.38
CA ILE A 467 -13.42 -14.29 -0.38
C ILE A 467 -13.04 -12.91 -0.92
N PRO A 468 -11.82 -12.68 -1.46
CA PRO A 468 -11.44 -11.36 -1.98
C PRO A 468 -12.34 -10.90 -3.14
N TYR A 469 -12.77 -11.82 -4.02
CA TYR A 469 -13.69 -11.51 -5.10
C TYR A 469 -15.06 -11.05 -4.58
N ARG A 470 -15.65 -11.81 -3.63
CA ARG A 470 -16.91 -11.45 -3.00
C ARG A 470 -16.82 -10.11 -2.25
N GLN A 471 -15.70 -9.84 -1.59
CA GLN A 471 -15.45 -8.57 -0.91
C GLN A 471 -15.38 -7.40 -1.90
N ALA A 472 -14.61 -7.55 -2.98
CA ALA A 472 -14.46 -6.52 -4.01
C ALA A 472 -15.80 -6.19 -4.70
N VAL A 473 -16.62 -7.20 -5.00
CA VAL A 473 -17.95 -6.98 -5.61
C VAL A 473 -18.90 -6.24 -4.67
N ARG A 474 -18.75 -6.38 -3.34
CA ARG A 474 -19.57 -5.65 -2.36
C ARG A 474 -19.25 -4.16 -2.25
N THR A 475 -18.12 -3.70 -2.77
CA THR A 475 -17.72 -2.28 -2.69
C THR A 475 -18.20 -1.45 -3.87
N VAL A 476 -18.73 -2.08 -4.93
CA VAL A 476 -19.15 -1.41 -6.17
C VAL A 476 -20.61 -1.73 -6.52
N SER A 477 -21.24 -0.84 -7.27
CA SER A 477 -22.58 -1.11 -7.83
C SER A 477 -22.49 -2.00 -9.07
N PRO A 478 -23.57 -2.70 -9.47
CA PRO A 478 -23.59 -3.51 -10.71
C PRO A 478 -23.19 -2.74 -11.98
N ALA A 479 -23.42 -1.43 -12.03
CA ALA A 479 -23.02 -0.60 -13.16
C ALA A 479 -21.49 -0.45 -13.31
N GLN A 480 -20.72 -0.81 -12.28
CA GLN A 480 -19.25 -0.72 -12.24
C GLN A 480 -18.59 -2.10 -12.32
N TRP A 481 -19.36 -3.17 -12.58
CA TRP A 481 -18.83 -4.53 -12.65
C TRP A 481 -17.78 -4.70 -13.75
N ASP A 482 -17.97 -4.09 -14.93
CA ASP A 482 -16.98 -4.11 -16.01
C ASP A 482 -15.66 -3.44 -15.58
N GLU A 483 -15.73 -2.29 -14.90
CA GLU A 483 -14.55 -1.56 -14.43
C GLU A 483 -13.81 -2.33 -13.32
N LEU A 484 -14.57 -2.92 -12.39
CA LEU A 484 -13.99 -3.78 -11.35
C LEU A 484 -13.31 -5.00 -11.98
N MET A 485 -14.01 -5.70 -12.87
CA MET A 485 -13.48 -6.89 -13.52
C MET A 485 -12.31 -6.55 -14.45
N GLN A 486 -12.28 -5.37 -15.07
CA GLN A 486 -11.14 -4.86 -15.83
C GLN A 486 -9.90 -4.73 -14.93
N ARG A 487 -10.03 -4.17 -13.72
CA ARG A 487 -8.92 -4.09 -12.75
C ARG A 487 -8.45 -5.47 -12.30
N ILE A 488 -9.38 -6.37 -11.99
CA ILE A 488 -9.05 -7.75 -11.58
C ILE A 488 -8.34 -8.47 -12.73
N SER A 489 -8.86 -8.36 -13.96
CA SER A 489 -8.29 -8.94 -15.17
C SER A 489 -6.84 -8.47 -15.37
N TYR A 490 -6.57 -7.16 -15.23
CA TYR A 490 -5.20 -6.66 -15.28
C TYR A 490 -4.31 -7.20 -14.15
N ALA A 491 -4.83 -7.25 -12.92
CA ALA A 491 -4.09 -7.76 -11.76
C ALA A 491 -3.69 -9.25 -11.93
N ILE A 492 -4.50 -10.05 -12.62
CA ILE A 492 -4.18 -11.45 -12.94
C ILE A 492 -3.37 -11.61 -14.25
N GLY A 493 -2.82 -10.51 -14.79
CA GLY A 493 -1.90 -10.54 -15.93
C GLY A 493 -2.54 -10.48 -17.33
N TYR A 494 -3.84 -10.20 -17.43
CA TYR A 494 -4.53 -10.10 -18.72
C TYR A 494 -4.53 -8.66 -19.21
N ALA A 495 -4.10 -8.42 -20.45
CA ALA A 495 -3.92 -7.08 -21.01
C ALA A 495 -5.07 -6.59 -21.94
N GLY A 496 -6.22 -7.24 -21.91
CA GLY A 496 -7.32 -6.99 -22.84
C GLY A 496 -8.46 -6.21 -22.20
N LYS A 497 -9.45 -5.83 -23.01
CA LYS A 497 -10.66 -5.15 -22.62
C LYS A 497 -11.70 -6.13 -22.07
N VAL A 498 -12.29 -5.79 -20.94
CA VAL A 498 -13.39 -6.52 -20.30
C VAL A 498 -14.72 -5.82 -20.58
N THR A 499 -15.76 -6.60 -20.88
CA THR A 499 -17.14 -6.13 -21.01
C THR A 499 -18.13 -7.18 -20.50
N HIS A 500 -19.35 -6.78 -20.16
CA HIS A 500 -20.42 -7.69 -19.73
C HIS A 500 -20.03 -8.58 -18.55
N ALA A 501 -19.35 -8.01 -17.56
CA ALA A 501 -19.01 -8.69 -16.33
C ALA A 501 -20.28 -8.99 -15.52
N GLU A 502 -20.41 -10.23 -15.10
CA GLU A 502 -21.49 -10.75 -14.27
C GLU A 502 -20.89 -11.42 -13.04
N PHE A 503 -21.47 -11.13 -11.88
CA PHE A 503 -21.12 -11.77 -10.62
C PHE A 503 -22.36 -12.39 -9.98
N SER A 504 -22.20 -13.58 -9.42
CA SER A 504 -23.18 -14.11 -8.48
C SER A 504 -23.31 -13.21 -7.24
N ARG A 505 -24.37 -13.41 -6.47
CA ARG A 505 -24.60 -12.65 -5.25
C ARG A 505 -23.46 -12.87 -4.25
N PRO A 506 -22.73 -11.82 -3.84
CA PRO A 506 -21.55 -11.99 -2.99
C PRO A 506 -21.90 -12.47 -1.58
N ASP A 507 -23.14 -12.21 -1.13
CA ASP A 507 -23.68 -12.65 0.17
C ASP A 507 -24.27 -14.08 0.15
N ASP A 508 -24.46 -14.68 -1.03
CA ASP A 508 -24.83 -16.10 -1.13
C ASP A 508 -23.59 -16.99 -1.13
N THR A 509 -23.23 -17.48 0.06
CA THR A 509 -22.05 -18.30 0.29
C THR A 509 -22.34 -19.81 0.24
N THR A 510 -23.57 -20.19 -0.16
CA THR A 510 -24.00 -21.59 -0.18
C THR A 510 -23.54 -22.35 -1.42
N SER A 511 -23.27 -21.64 -2.51
CA SER A 511 -22.69 -22.15 -3.76
C SER A 511 -21.31 -21.54 -4.02
N PRO A 512 -20.52 -22.09 -4.97
CA PRO A 512 -19.35 -21.42 -5.52
C PRO A 512 -19.67 -19.99 -5.98
N PHE A 513 -18.69 -19.10 -5.89
CA PHE A 513 -18.80 -17.75 -6.41
C PHE A 513 -18.56 -17.75 -7.92
N HIS A 514 -19.63 -17.45 -8.66
CA HIS A 514 -19.60 -17.41 -10.12
C HIS A 514 -19.25 -16.01 -10.62
N VAL A 515 -18.34 -15.95 -11.59
CA VAL A 515 -17.94 -14.76 -12.34
C VAL A 515 -17.96 -15.11 -13.83
N ALA A 516 -18.54 -14.24 -14.66
CA ALA A 516 -18.48 -14.37 -16.12
C ALA A 516 -18.20 -13.01 -16.76
N TYR A 517 -17.46 -12.97 -17.87
CA TYR A 517 -17.22 -11.73 -18.61
C TYR A 517 -16.75 -12.01 -20.04
N ASP A 518 -16.96 -11.04 -20.92
CA ASP A 518 -16.36 -11.03 -22.24
C ASP A 518 -15.01 -10.32 -22.20
N TYR A 519 -14.06 -10.86 -22.94
CA TYR A 519 -12.67 -10.43 -23.01
C TYR A 519 -12.24 -10.27 -24.46
N GLU A 520 -11.75 -9.08 -24.80
CA GLU A 520 -11.21 -8.76 -26.11
C GLU A 520 -9.74 -8.34 -26.00
N ARG A 521 -8.88 -8.93 -26.81
CA ARG A 521 -7.46 -8.56 -26.86
C ARG A 521 -6.99 -8.44 -28.29
N GLU A 522 -6.53 -7.24 -28.65
CA GLU A 522 -5.77 -7.02 -29.87
C GLU A 522 -4.36 -7.60 -29.74
N LYS A 523 -3.81 -8.09 -30.85
CA LYS A 523 -2.49 -8.72 -30.90
C LYS A 523 -2.33 -9.80 -29.81
N ALA A 524 -3.25 -10.76 -29.79
CA ALA A 524 -3.27 -11.83 -28.79
C ALA A 524 -1.95 -12.62 -28.76
N GLY A 525 -1.43 -12.85 -27.54
CA GLY A 525 -0.13 -13.49 -27.33
C GLY A 525 1.04 -12.62 -27.79
N ASP A 526 1.91 -13.22 -28.59
CA ASP A 526 3.01 -12.57 -29.31
C ASP A 526 2.69 -12.63 -30.81
N TRP A 527 1.78 -11.75 -31.20
CA TRP A 527 1.13 -11.80 -32.50
C TRP A 527 2.09 -11.55 -33.68
N GLU A 528 3.12 -10.73 -33.49
CA GLU A 528 4.09 -10.41 -34.55
C GLU A 528 4.85 -11.66 -35.01
N ASN A 529 4.99 -12.66 -34.13
CA ASN A 529 5.57 -13.97 -34.44
C ASN A 529 4.51 -15.06 -34.67
N LEU A 530 3.23 -14.68 -34.75
CA LEU A 530 2.07 -15.59 -34.85
C LEU A 530 2.02 -16.59 -33.70
N ARG A 531 2.29 -16.15 -32.47
CA ARG A 531 2.27 -17.00 -31.27
C ARG A 531 1.14 -16.57 -30.34
N ILE A 532 0.42 -17.54 -29.78
CA ILE A 532 -0.58 -17.31 -28.74
C ILE A 532 -0.24 -18.07 -27.47
N VAL A 533 -0.86 -17.71 -26.36
CA VAL A 533 -0.84 -18.49 -25.11
C VAL A 533 -2.27 -18.90 -24.74
N PRO A 534 -2.47 -20.05 -24.08
CA PRO A 534 -3.76 -20.37 -23.49
C PRO A 534 -4.21 -19.27 -22.52
N GLN A 535 -5.49 -18.96 -22.51
CA GLN A 535 -6.08 -18.07 -21.50
C GLN A 535 -6.34 -18.89 -20.23
N PHE A 536 -5.35 -18.93 -19.34
CA PHE A 536 -5.47 -19.49 -17.99
C PHE A 536 -5.27 -18.39 -16.94
N PRO A 537 -5.79 -18.54 -15.71
CA PRO A 537 -5.40 -17.67 -14.61
C PRO A 537 -3.94 -17.96 -14.20
N PRO A 538 -3.20 -17.00 -13.63
CA PRO A 538 -1.88 -17.27 -13.08
C PRO A 538 -1.99 -18.22 -11.88
N ILE A 539 -0.95 -19.02 -11.63
CA ILE A 539 -0.81 -19.78 -10.39
C ILE A 539 0.02 -18.93 -9.42
N GLU A 540 -0.50 -18.66 -8.23
CA GLU A 540 0.15 -17.81 -7.22
C GLU A 540 1.27 -18.52 -6.45
N LEU A 541 2.25 -19.06 -7.18
CA LEU A 541 3.49 -19.59 -6.62
C LEU A 541 4.68 -18.89 -7.28
N GLY A 542 5.64 -18.43 -6.47
CA GLY A 542 6.86 -17.79 -6.96
C GLY A 542 8.06 -18.74 -6.96
N PRO A 543 9.10 -18.49 -7.78
CA PRO A 543 10.32 -19.29 -7.73
C PRO A 543 11.09 -19.04 -6.42
N VAL A 544 12.01 -19.94 -6.08
CA VAL A 544 13.02 -19.69 -5.05
C VAL A 544 14.25 -19.04 -5.68
N ASP A 545 14.61 -17.86 -5.18
CA ASP A 545 15.87 -17.18 -5.50
C ASP A 545 17.05 -17.87 -4.77
N GLU A 546 18.01 -18.39 -5.54
CA GLU A 546 19.21 -19.05 -5.02
C GLU A 546 20.14 -18.10 -4.27
N LYS A 547 20.13 -16.81 -4.62
CA LYS A 547 20.90 -15.77 -3.91
C LYS A 547 20.27 -15.40 -2.58
N ASN A 548 18.96 -15.61 -2.45
CA ASN A 548 18.19 -15.31 -1.25
C ASN A 548 17.39 -16.53 -0.80
N LEU A 549 18.11 -17.59 -0.44
CA LEU A 549 17.49 -18.85 0.01
C LEU A 549 16.48 -18.62 1.15
N PRO A 550 15.33 -19.31 1.12
CA PRO A 550 14.31 -19.19 2.15
C PRO A 550 14.90 -19.57 3.51
N ILE A 551 14.57 -18.76 4.51
CA ILE A 551 14.93 -19.01 5.92
C ILE A 551 13.72 -19.61 6.64
N LEU A 552 12.52 -19.19 6.24
CA LEU A 552 11.23 -19.70 6.68
C LEU A 552 10.73 -20.79 5.70
N PRO A 553 9.78 -21.65 6.12
CA PRO A 553 9.10 -22.57 5.21
C PRO A 553 8.59 -21.88 3.95
N ILE A 554 8.62 -22.59 2.81
CA ILE A 554 8.04 -22.08 1.55
C ILE A 554 6.54 -22.34 1.63
N GLU A 555 5.76 -21.27 1.59
CA GLU A 555 4.30 -21.31 1.61
C GLU A 555 3.76 -21.70 0.23
N LEU A 556 2.86 -22.68 0.19
CA LEU A 556 2.21 -23.15 -1.05
C LEU A 556 0.72 -22.77 -1.10
N GLY A 557 0.19 -22.17 -0.04
CA GLY A 557 -1.25 -21.96 0.14
C GLY A 557 -1.96 -23.23 0.62
N ASN A 558 -3.22 -23.11 1.03
CA ASN A 558 -3.97 -24.26 1.54
C ASN A 558 -4.12 -25.35 0.47
N PRO A 559 -4.21 -26.65 0.85
CA PRO A 559 -4.51 -27.70 -0.12
C PRO A 559 -5.81 -27.42 -0.89
N HIS A 560 -5.69 -27.34 -2.21
CA HIS A 560 -6.78 -26.99 -3.12
C HIS A 560 -6.51 -27.52 -4.52
N VAL A 561 -7.54 -27.48 -5.38
CA VAL A 561 -7.48 -27.87 -6.78
C VAL A 561 -7.89 -26.69 -7.64
N GLU A 562 -7.10 -26.37 -8.65
CA GLU A 562 -7.49 -25.46 -9.72
C GLU A 562 -7.58 -26.23 -11.03
N THR A 563 -8.64 -25.98 -11.78
CA THR A 563 -8.78 -26.49 -13.15
C THR A 563 -9.04 -25.34 -14.10
N ALA A 564 -8.35 -25.36 -15.24
CA ALA A 564 -8.53 -24.37 -16.29
C ALA A 564 -8.70 -25.05 -17.64
N HIS A 565 -9.71 -24.62 -18.40
CA HIS A 565 -10.03 -25.11 -19.73
C HIS A 565 -10.09 -23.93 -20.70
N ALA A 566 -9.17 -23.89 -21.66
CA ALA A 566 -9.07 -22.81 -22.65
C ALA A 566 -9.32 -23.36 -24.05
N VAL A 567 -10.25 -22.73 -24.78
CA VAL A 567 -10.63 -23.08 -26.14
C VAL A 567 -10.49 -21.86 -27.03
N MET A 568 -9.69 -21.97 -28.09
CA MET A 568 -9.49 -20.90 -29.06
C MET A 568 -9.73 -21.42 -30.47
N LYS A 569 -10.81 -20.95 -31.10
CA LYS A 569 -11.09 -21.25 -32.50
C LYS A 569 -10.23 -20.37 -33.41
N LEU A 570 -9.45 -20.99 -34.29
CA LEU A 570 -8.61 -20.27 -35.25
C LEU A 570 -9.38 -19.95 -36.54
N PRO A 571 -8.92 -18.96 -37.33
CA PRO A 571 -9.46 -18.70 -38.66
C PRO A 571 -9.32 -19.92 -39.59
N ALA A 572 -10.15 -19.99 -40.63
CA ALA A 572 -10.07 -21.06 -41.61
C ALA A 572 -8.70 -21.07 -42.32
N GLY A 573 -8.09 -22.25 -42.50
CA GLY A 573 -6.78 -22.38 -43.13
C GLY A 573 -5.57 -22.15 -42.21
N TRP A 574 -5.82 -21.95 -40.92
CA TRP A 574 -4.76 -21.87 -39.89
C TRP A 574 -4.58 -23.22 -39.21
N ASP A 575 -3.33 -23.51 -38.85
CA ASP A 575 -2.90 -24.69 -38.09
C ASP A 575 -2.11 -24.23 -36.85
N ALA A 576 -1.82 -25.14 -35.91
CA ALA A 576 -1.10 -24.84 -34.68
C ALA A 576 -0.08 -25.92 -34.33
N GLU A 577 1.16 -25.52 -34.05
CA GLU A 577 2.16 -26.38 -33.43
C GLU A 577 2.01 -26.29 -31.91
N LEU A 578 1.69 -27.43 -31.30
CA LEU A 578 1.35 -27.52 -29.89
C LEU A 578 2.58 -27.81 -29.02
N PRO A 579 2.69 -27.19 -27.83
CA PRO A 579 3.70 -27.55 -26.86
C PRO A 579 3.57 -29.02 -26.40
N ALA A 580 4.67 -29.56 -25.87
CA ALA A 580 4.63 -30.85 -25.18
C ALA A 580 3.74 -30.77 -23.92
N PRO A 581 2.99 -31.84 -23.60
CA PRO A 581 2.23 -31.89 -22.35
C PRO A 581 3.17 -31.90 -21.14
N ILE A 582 2.72 -31.28 -20.04
CA ILE A 582 3.46 -31.21 -18.78
C ILE A 582 2.76 -32.11 -17.76
N HIS A 583 3.54 -32.98 -17.12
CA HIS A 583 3.08 -33.88 -16.06
C HIS A 583 4.08 -33.83 -14.89
N ALA A 584 3.93 -32.82 -14.02
CA ALA A 584 4.84 -32.58 -12.92
C ALA A 584 4.20 -32.98 -11.58
N LYS A 585 4.83 -33.90 -10.84
CA LYS A 585 4.27 -34.44 -9.59
C LYS A 585 5.31 -34.51 -8.48
N THR A 586 4.94 -34.04 -7.31
CA THR A 586 5.69 -34.19 -6.06
C THR A 586 4.75 -34.61 -4.92
N ALA A 587 5.30 -34.73 -3.71
CA ALA A 587 4.50 -34.95 -2.51
C ALA A 587 3.73 -33.71 -2.04
N PHE A 588 4.10 -32.51 -2.52
CA PHE A 588 3.53 -31.24 -2.06
C PHE A 588 2.65 -30.54 -3.10
N ALA A 589 2.84 -30.82 -4.39
CA ALA A 589 1.99 -30.27 -5.46
C ALA A 589 2.01 -31.13 -6.74
N THR A 590 0.97 -31.01 -7.56
CA THR A 590 0.92 -31.62 -8.90
C THR A 590 0.42 -30.63 -9.93
N LEU A 591 0.93 -30.73 -11.16
CA LEU A 591 0.47 -29.99 -12.32
C LEU A 591 0.41 -30.92 -13.53
N ASP A 592 -0.78 -31.04 -14.11
CA ASP A 592 -1.03 -31.75 -15.35
C ASP A 592 -1.56 -30.73 -16.38
N LYS A 593 -0.87 -30.58 -17.52
CA LYS A 593 -1.22 -29.63 -18.59
C LYS A 593 -1.14 -30.30 -19.95
N THR A 594 -2.22 -30.22 -20.73
CA THR A 594 -2.32 -30.89 -22.03
C THR A 594 -2.85 -29.95 -23.10
N TYR A 595 -2.47 -30.21 -24.35
CA TYR A 595 -2.88 -29.43 -25.51
C TYR A 595 -3.42 -30.36 -26.60
N LYS A 596 -4.40 -29.86 -27.35
CA LYS A 596 -4.98 -30.55 -28.50
C LYS A 596 -5.36 -29.55 -29.58
N PHE A 597 -5.22 -29.94 -30.84
CA PHE A 597 -5.73 -29.19 -31.97
C PHE A 597 -6.66 -30.09 -32.76
N GLU A 598 -7.94 -29.71 -32.83
CA GLU A 598 -8.93 -30.47 -33.59
C GLU A 598 -9.96 -29.55 -34.24
N ASN A 599 -10.33 -29.89 -35.48
CA ASN A 599 -11.33 -29.15 -36.25
C ASN A 599 -11.05 -27.64 -36.29
N GLY A 600 -9.79 -27.20 -36.39
CA GLY A 600 -9.42 -25.78 -36.42
C GLY A 600 -9.52 -25.07 -35.07
N THR A 601 -9.50 -25.80 -33.96
CA THR A 601 -9.64 -25.27 -32.59
C THR A 601 -8.49 -25.75 -31.74
N VAL A 602 -7.81 -24.84 -31.06
CA VAL A 602 -6.82 -25.15 -30.03
C VAL A 602 -7.54 -25.32 -28.70
N ILE A 603 -7.27 -26.42 -28.01
CA ILE A 603 -7.81 -26.75 -26.69
C ILE A 603 -6.62 -26.96 -25.77
N ALA A 604 -6.61 -26.29 -24.62
CA ALA A 604 -5.63 -26.49 -23.58
C ALA A 604 -6.35 -26.73 -22.25
N ASP A 605 -5.89 -27.74 -21.52
CA ASP A 605 -6.39 -28.10 -20.19
C ASP A 605 -5.24 -28.01 -19.18
N ARG A 606 -5.53 -27.47 -17.99
CA ARG A 606 -4.61 -27.43 -16.85
C ARG A 606 -5.34 -27.90 -15.60
N ARG A 607 -4.72 -28.81 -14.85
CA ARG A 607 -5.10 -29.16 -13.48
C ARG A 607 -3.90 -28.94 -12.58
N PHE A 608 -4.05 -28.02 -11.63
CA PHE A 608 -3.07 -27.73 -10.60
C PHE A 608 -3.63 -28.16 -9.24
N GLU A 609 -2.82 -28.77 -8.39
CA GLU A 609 -3.25 -29.24 -7.08
C GLU A 609 -2.15 -29.03 -6.05
N VAL A 610 -2.48 -28.30 -4.99
CA VAL A 610 -1.63 -28.16 -3.80
C VAL A 610 -2.02 -29.26 -2.81
N LEU A 611 -1.03 -30.05 -2.37
CA LEU A 611 -1.24 -31.19 -1.48
C LEU A 611 -0.87 -30.89 -0.02
N THR A 612 0.01 -29.91 0.19
CA THR A 612 0.49 -29.49 1.52
C THR A 612 0.55 -27.97 1.60
N ASP A 613 0.25 -27.41 2.77
CA ASP A 613 0.20 -25.96 3.02
C ASP A 613 1.55 -25.26 2.85
N LYS A 614 2.62 -25.95 3.23
CA LYS A 614 4.00 -25.46 3.15
C LYS A 614 4.99 -26.60 3.10
N ILE A 615 6.23 -26.27 2.75
CA ILE A 615 7.37 -27.20 2.81
C ILE A 615 8.53 -26.57 3.58
N PRO A 616 9.39 -27.38 4.24
CA PRO A 616 10.57 -26.87 4.92
C PRO A 616 11.48 -26.06 4.00
N ALA A 617 12.09 -25.00 4.53
CA ALA A 617 13.09 -24.20 3.79
C ALA A 617 14.22 -25.05 3.21
N ALA A 618 14.61 -26.14 3.89
CA ALA A 618 15.65 -27.06 3.44
C ALA A 618 15.30 -27.81 2.14
N ASP A 619 14.01 -27.92 1.81
CA ASP A 619 13.51 -28.63 0.63
C ASP A 619 13.39 -27.73 -0.60
N TRP A 620 13.91 -26.50 -0.54
CA TRP A 620 13.85 -25.51 -1.61
C TRP A 620 14.34 -26.03 -2.97
N ARG A 621 15.34 -26.92 -3.00
CA ARG A 621 15.82 -27.53 -4.25
C ARG A 621 14.78 -28.43 -4.90
N SER A 622 14.03 -29.18 -4.10
CA SER A 622 12.95 -30.03 -4.60
C SER A 622 11.82 -29.17 -5.14
N TYR A 623 11.50 -28.08 -4.46
CA TYR A 623 10.52 -27.09 -4.91
C TYR A 623 10.93 -26.43 -6.22
N GLN A 624 12.13 -25.84 -6.27
CA GLN A 624 12.63 -25.15 -7.44
C GLN A 624 12.73 -26.09 -8.65
N LYS A 625 13.15 -27.35 -8.44
CA LYS A 625 13.13 -28.35 -9.51
C LYS A 625 11.71 -28.59 -10.03
N TRP A 626 10.75 -28.84 -9.13
CA TRP A 626 9.36 -29.06 -9.55
C TRP A 626 8.76 -27.82 -10.21
N TYR A 627 9.05 -26.62 -9.71
CA TYR A 627 8.61 -25.34 -10.27
C TYR A 627 9.03 -25.22 -11.76
N LYS A 628 10.29 -25.54 -12.05
CA LYS A 628 10.83 -25.60 -13.42
C LYS A 628 10.19 -26.71 -14.24
N ASP A 629 10.13 -27.94 -13.71
CA ASP A 629 9.53 -29.09 -14.41
C ASP A 629 8.05 -28.87 -14.73
N ALA A 630 7.33 -28.14 -13.88
CA ALA A 630 5.93 -27.76 -14.03
C ALA A 630 5.72 -26.60 -15.01
N GLY A 631 6.78 -25.96 -15.50
CA GLY A 631 6.67 -24.82 -16.42
C GLY A 631 6.05 -23.59 -15.75
N MET A 632 6.32 -23.36 -14.47
CA MET A 632 5.77 -22.21 -13.71
C MET A 632 6.51 -20.89 -14.00
N GLU A 633 7.50 -20.87 -14.90
CA GLU A 633 8.25 -19.67 -15.30
C GLU A 633 7.52 -18.82 -16.36
N GLY A 634 6.41 -19.35 -16.91
CA GLY A 634 5.60 -18.65 -17.90
C GLY A 634 4.78 -19.62 -18.75
N GLU A 635 3.76 -19.09 -19.42
CA GLU A 635 2.95 -19.88 -20.35
C GLU A 635 3.72 -20.17 -21.64
N THR A 636 3.75 -21.44 -22.07
CA THR A 636 4.42 -21.82 -23.32
C THR A 636 3.63 -21.36 -24.53
N TYR A 637 4.28 -20.67 -25.45
CA TYR A 637 3.67 -20.25 -26.71
C TYR A 637 3.21 -21.44 -27.57
N ILE A 638 2.03 -21.29 -28.15
CA ILE A 638 1.50 -22.11 -29.25
C ILE A 638 1.79 -21.36 -30.54
N GLN A 639 2.57 -21.97 -31.43
CA GLN A 639 2.92 -21.37 -32.72
C GLN A 639 1.79 -21.59 -33.71
N LEU A 640 1.29 -20.50 -34.32
CA LEU A 640 0.27 -20.56 -35.36
C LEU A 640 0.93 -20.63 -36.74
N LEU A 641 0.31 -21.38 -37.65
CA LEU A 641 0.79 -21.63 -39.00
C LEU A 641 -0.29 -21.23 -40.02
N ARG A 642 0.10 -20.49 -41.07
CA ARG A 642 -0.80 -20.14 -42.19
C ARG A 642 -0.57 -21.10 -43.35
N THR A 643 -1.61 -21.78 -43.82
CA THR A 643 -1.47 -22.62 -45.02
C THR A 643 -1.48 -21.75 -46.29
N GLY A 644 -0.31 -21.53 -46.91
CA GLY A 644 -0.19 -20.96 -48.28
C GLY A 644 0.69 -19.71 -48.48
N GLY A 645 1.41 -19.21 -47.49
CA GLY A 645 2.32 -18.06 -47.64
C GLY A 645 3.80 -18.48 -47.77
N SER A 646 4.47 -18.06 -48.84
CA SER A 646 5.91 -18.25 -49.06
C SER A 646 6.73 -17.59 -47.95
N GLY A 647 7.65 -18.37 -47.36
CA GLY A 647 8.51 -17.96 -46.26
C GLY A 647 9.28 -16.67 -46.50
N HIS A 648 9.35 -15.83 -45.46
CA HIS A 648 10.26 -14.70 -45.42
C HIS A 648 11.67 -15.18 -45.08
N ALA A 649 12.65 -14.54 -45.72
CA ALA A 649 14.02 -14.98 -45.82
C ALA A 649 14.75 -15.03 -44.47
N ALA A 650 15.13 -16.23 -44.06
CA ALA A 650 16.06 -16.50 -42.98
C ALA A 650 17.49 -16.12 -43.40
N ALA A 651 18.08 -15.13 -42.73
CA ALA A 651 19.52 -14.93 -42.74
C ALA A 651 20.12 -14.32 -41.45
N GLU A 652 19.35 -13.70 -40.55
CA GLU A 652 19.90 -13.10 -39.30
C GLU A 652 19.11 -13.41 -38.02
N TYR A 653 17.99 -14.14 -38.10
CA TYR A 653 17.15 -14.48 -36.95
C TYR A 653 17.36 -15.95 -36.57
N ASN A 654 17.65 -16.23 -35.30
CA ASN A 654 17.75 -17.58 -34.76
C ASN A 654 16.61 -17.80 -33.76
N ASP A 655 15.66 -18.66 -34.13
CA ASP A 655 14.45 -18.91 -33.34
C ASP A 655 14.76 -19.43 -31.93
N ASP A 656 15.81 -20.25 -31.78
CA ASP A 656 16.23 -20.78 -30.48
C ASP A 656 16.88 -19.70 -29.62
N ALA A 657 17.70 -18.83 -30.20
CA ALA A 657 18.29 -17.69 -29.49
C ALA A 657 17.20 -16.68 -29.09
N ALA A 658 16.26 -16.37 -29.99
CA ALA A 658 15.12 -15.49 -29.71
C ALA A 658 14.23 -16.06 -28.61
N LYS A 659 13.98 -17.37 -28.63
CA LYS A 659 13.23 -18.07 -27.59
C LYS A 659 13.95 -18.00 -26.24
N LEU A 660 15.26 -18.21 -26.20
CA LEU A 660 16.04 -18.09 -24.97
C LEU A 660 16.05 -16.66 -24.41
N ILE A 661 16.02 -15.63 -25.25
CA ILE A 661 15.87 -14.23 -24.81
C ILE A 661 14.47 -13.96 -24.27
N GLN A 662 13.42 -14.50 -24.91
CA GLN A 662 12.05 -14.41 -24.38
C GLN A 662 11.90 -15.13 -23.04
N GLU A 663 12.53 -16.30 -22.90
CA GLU A 663 12.63 -16.99 -21.61
C GLU A 663 13.38 -16.14 -20.58
N ALA A 664 14.45 -15.45 -20.98
CA ALA A 664 15.15 -14.51 -20.11
C ALA A 664 14.24 -13.36 -19.65
N ILE A 665 13.47 -12.72 -20.54
CA ILE A 665 12.50 -11.65 -20.21
C ILE A 665 11.43 -12.14 -19.23
N GLN A 666 10.91 -13.35 -19.42
CA GLN A 666 9.94 -13.94 -18.49
C GLN A 666 10.55 -14.13 -17.09
N LEU A 667 11.82 -14.56 -17.03
CA LEU A 667 12.58 -14.71 -15.79
C LEU A 667 12.93 -13.38 -15.10
N GLU A 668 12.89 -12.25 -15.81
CA GLU A 668 13.06 -10.92 -15.22
C GLU A 668 11.88 -10.54 -14.31
N GLN A 669 10.64 -10.90 -14.69
CA GLN A 669 9.43 -10.63 -13.90
C GLN A 669 9.45 -11.35 -12.55
N SER A 670 10.12 -12.50 -12.49
CA SER A 670 10.31 -13.28 -11.27
C SER A 670 11.63 -13.00 -10.55
N GLN A 671 12.36 -11.94 -10.94
CA GLN A 671 13.64 -11.50 -10.40
C GLN A 671 14.72 -12.61 -10.33
N SER A 672 14.64 -13.61 -11.22
CA SER A 672 15.50 -14.80 -11.20
C SER A 672 16.80 -14.58 -11.98
N TRP A 673 17.56 -13.59 -11.53
CA TRP A 673 18.64 -12.93 -12.27
C TRP A 673 19.80 -13.83 -12.73
N ASP A 674 20.14 -14.92 -12.02
CA ASP A 674 21.18 -15.86 -12.48
C ASP A 674 20.71 -16.70 -13.67
N GLN A 675 19.42 -17.05 -13.69
CA GLN A 675 18.83 -17.81 -14.79
C GLN A 675 18.58 -16.92 -16.01
N VAL A 676 18.21 -15.66 -15.79
CA VAL A 676 18.22 -14.63 -16.84
C VAL A 676 19.62 -14.60 -17.48
N HIS A 677 20.70 -14.52 -16.69
CA HIS A 677 22.06 -14.53 -17.23
C HIS A 677 22.40 -15.81 -18.00
N GLU A 678 22.04 -16.99 -17.49
CA GLU A 678 22.31 -18.28 -18.14
C GLU A 678 21.56 -18.41 -19.48
N LYS A 679 20.30 -17.95 -19.53
CA LYS A 679 19.49 -17.94 -20.76
C LYS A 679 20.03 -16.98 -21.79
N LEU A 680 20.46 -15.80 -21.37
CA LEU A 680 21.13 -14.84 -22.24
C LEU A 680 22.50 -15.39 -22.70
N ASP A 681 23.25 -16.12 -21.86
CA ASP A 681 24.52 -16.77 -22.26
C ASP A 681 24.29 -17.86 -23.30
N ALA A 682 23.23 -18.66 -23.11
CA ALA A 682 22.83 -19.69 -24.06
C ALA A 682 22.34 -19.07 -25.38
N ALA A 683 21.53 -18.01 -25.33
CA ALA A 683 21.09 -17.27 -26.51
C ALA A 683 22.27 -16.68 -27.27
N ARG A 684 23.21 -16.06 -26.55
CA ARG A 684 24.45 -15.51 -27.09
C ARG A 684 25.33 -16.56 -27.75
N ALA A 685 25.39 -17.76 -27.17
CA ALA A 685 26.15 -18.87 -27.76
C ALA A 685 25.54 -19.37 -29.08
N LEU A 686 24.21 -19.25 -29.24
CA LEU A 686 23.49 -19.62 -30.46
C LEU A 686 23.52 -18.50 -31.52
N ASN A 687 23.32 -17.26 -31.10
CA ASN A 687 23.44 -16.08 -31.94
C ASN A 687 23.84 -14.86 -31.08
N PRO A 688 25.10 -14.42 -31.12
CA PRO A 688 25.56 -13.26 -30.34
C PRO A 688 25.07 -11.91 -30.88
N ASN A 689 24.50 -11.89 -32.08
CA ASN A 689 23.81 -10.74 -32.70
C ASN A 689 22.31 -11.02 -32.81
N GLN A 690 21.72 -11.65 -31.79
CA GLN A 690 20.27 -11.83 -31.73
C GLN A 690 19.64 -10.56 -31.17
N ALA A 691 18.60 -10.09 -31.86
CA ALA A 691 17.72 -9.02 -31.42
C ALA A 691 17.26 -9.19 -29.95
N TYR A 692 17.27 -8.10 -29.20
CA TYR A 692 16.99 -7.97 -27.76
C TYR A 692 17.97 -8.67 -26.82
N LEU A 693 19.07 -9.27 -27.29
CA LEU A 693 19.97 -10.04 -26.42
C LEU A 693 20.68 -9.15 -25.40
N TRP A 694 21.33 -8.09 -25.89
CA TRP A 694 22.14 -7.21 -25.06
C TRP A 694 21.29 -6.19 -24.33
N SER A 695 20.07 -5.86 -24.79
CA SER A 695 19.15 -5.05 -23.99
C SER A 695 18.71 -5.77 -22.71
N ASN A 696 18.48 -7.08 -22.78
CA ASN A 696 18.16 -7.86 -21.59
C ASN A 696 19.38 -8.10 -20.69
N TYR A 697 20.60 -8.27 -21.24
CA TYR A 697 21.82 -8.21 -20.42
C TYR A 697 21.96 -6.85 -19.73
N GLY A 698 21.62 -5.77 -20.44
CA GLY A 698 21.65 -4.42 -19.93
C GLY A 698 20.66 -4.22 -18.77
N TYR A 699 19.42 -4.68 -18.95
CA TYR A 699 18.40 -4.65 -17.92
C TYR A 699 18.85 -5.42 -16.68
N LEU A 700 19.30 -6.66 -16.86
CA LEU A 700 19.84 -7.50 -15.80
C LEU A 700 20.98 -6.81 -15.04
N ALA A 701 21.94 -6.21 -15.74
CA ALA A 701 23.04 -5.48 -15.12
C ALA A 701 22.56 -4.25 -14.33
N ALA A 702 21.51 -3.56 -14.79
CA ALA A 702 20.92 -2.43 -14.06
C ALA A 702 20.27 -2.89 -12.74
N GLN A 703 19.61 -4.05 -12.73
CA GLN A 703 19.02 -4.64 -11.52
C GLN A 703 20.08 -5.00 -10.48
N TYR A 704 21.27 -5.42 -10.91
CA TYR A 704 22.43 -5.63 -10.02
C TYR A 704 23.14 -4.33 -9.58
N GLY A 705 22.60 -3.16 -9.91
CA GLY A 705 23.24 -1.86 -9.65
C GLY A 705 24.52 -1.64 -10.46
N LYS A 706 24.80 -2.49 -11.46
CA LYS A 706 25.98 -2.39 -12.33
C LYS A 706 25.70 -1.48 -13.51
N VAL A 707 25.38 -0.23 -13.21
CA VAL A 707 24.92 0.78 -14.17
C VAL A 707 25.86 0.93 -15.38
N ASN A 708 27.19 0.89 -15.18
CA ASN A 708 28.14 1.03 -16.30
C ASN A 708 28.14 -0.19 -17.25
N GLU A 709 27.89 -1.38 -16.73
CA GLU A 709 27.76 -2.62 -17.51
C GLU A 709 26.43 -2.60 -18.28
N ALA A 710 25.35 -2.19 -17.60
CA ALA A 710 24.05 -2.00 -18.21
C ALA A 710 24.08 -1.05 -19.42
N MET A 711 24.68 0.12 -19.24
CA MET A 711 24.86 1.09 -20.32
C MET A 711 25.71 0.52 -21.46
N ALA A 712 26.75 -0.27 -21.18
CA ALA A 712 27.59 -0.88 -22.20
C ALA A 712 26.81 -1.91 -23.04
N ASP A 713 25.95 -2.69 -22.41
CA ASP A 713 25.15 -3.71 -23.10
C ASP A 713 23.99 -3.09 -23.89
N TYR A 714 23.30 -2.06 -23.37
CA TYR A 714 22.34 -1.28 -24.18
C TYR A 714 22.99 -0.66 -25.42
N ASN A 715 24.19 -0.08 -25.28
CA ASN A 715 24.93 0.46 -26.43
C ASN A 715 25.34 -0.63 -27.43
N ARG A 716 25.64 -1.85 -26.94
CA ARG A 716 25.94 -2.98 -27.82
C ARG A 716 24.70 -3.43 -28.59
N GLU A 717 23.53 -3.47 -27.94
CA GLU A 717 22.27 -3.77 -28.61
C GLU A 717 21.97 -2.76 -29.71
N ILE A 718 22.04 -1.47 -29.37
CA ILE A 718 21.83 -0.36 -30.30
C ILE A 718 22.77 -0.44 -31.52
N ALA A 719 24.02 -0.87 -31.33
CA ALA A 719 24.98 -1.02 -32.42
C ALA A 719 24.68 -2.21 -33.35
N GLY A 720 24.09 -3.29 -32.82
CA GLY A 720 23.73 -4.49 -33.58
C GLY A 720 22.33 -4.46 -34.18
N HIS A 721 21.40 -3.79 -33.49
CA HIS A 721 19.96 -3.78 -33.76
C HIS A 721 19.41 -2.35 -33.67
N PRO A 722 19.88 -1.42 -34.52
CA PRO A 722 19.53 0.00 -34.42
C PRO A 722 18.05 0.30 -34.68
N ALA A 723 17.27 -0.64 -35.24
CA ALA A 723 15.85 -0.45 -35.52
C ALA A 723 14.92 -0.78 -34.33
N GLU A 724 15.47 -1.18 -33.17
CA GLU A 724 14.70 -1.46 -31.95
C GLU A 724 14.63 -0.22 -31.07
N ASP A 725 13.44 0.18 -30.65
CA ASP A 725 13.20 1.39 -29.86
C ASP A 725 13.48 1.20 -28.36
N VAL A 726 13.07 0.05 -27.80
CA VAL A 726 13.16 -0.26 -26.36
C VAL A 726 14.57 -0.04 -25.75
N PRO A 727 15.69 -0.50 -26.36
CA PRO A 727 17.02 -0.32 -25.79
C PRO A 727 17.42 1.16 -25.63
N TYR A 728 16.98 2.03 -26.55
CA TYR A 728 17.22 3.47 -26.43
C TYR A 728 16.46 4.08 -25.26
N ARG A 729 15.19 3.67 -25.06
CA ARG A 729 14.35 4.17 -23.95
C ARG A 729 14.93 3.76 -22.60
N LEU A 730 15.29 2.49 -22.45
CA LEU A 730 15.94 1.97 -21.23
C LEU A 730 17.27 2.66 -20.93
N LEU A 731 18.10 2.89 -21.96
CA LEU A 731 19.37 3.59 -21.80
C LEU A 731 19.17 5.07 -21.43
N ALA A 732 18.22 5.76 -22.07
CA ALA A 732 17.91 7.16 -21.80
C ALA A 732 17.37 7.36 -20.37
N ASP A 733 16.42 6.53 -19.95
CA ASP A 733 15.87 6.57 -18.58
C ASP A 733 16.96 6.33 -17.53
N LEU A 734 17.82 5.33 -17.75
CA LEU A 734 18.92 5.03 -16.83
C LEU A 734 19.94 6.17 -16.76
N GLN A 735 20.23 6.83 -17.89
CA GLN A 735 21.10 8.01 -17.94
C GLN A 735 20.48 9.22 -17.22
N MET A 736 19.16 9.43 -17.36
CA MET A 736 18.42 10.48 -16.67
C MET A 736 18.39 10.27 -15.15
N GLN A 737 18.11 9.05 -14.68
CA GLN A 737 18.16 8.68 -13.26
C GLN A 737 19.53 8.91 -12.62
N ARG A 738 20.59 8.83 -13.43
CA ARG A 738 21.99 9.07 -13.03
C ARG A 738 22.40 10.54 -13.11
N HIS A 739 21.48 11.44 -13.44
CA HIS A 739 21.74 12.86 -13.72
C HIS A 739 22.78 13.08 -14.85
N SER A 740 22.91 12.14 -15.79
CA SER A 740 23.76 12.28 -16.99
C SER A 740 22.95 12.77 -18.19
N ALA A 741 22.44 14.00 -18.11
CA ALA A 741 21.59 14.61 -19.15
C ALA A 741 22.26 14.60 -20.53
N ALA A 742 23.56 14.91 -20.61
CA ALA A 742 24.30 14.96 -21.89
C ALA A 742 24.37 13.61 -22.61
N ASP A 743 24.37 12.49 -21.89
CA ASP A 743 24.38 11.16 -22.51
C ASP A 743 22.97 10.70 -22.87
N ALA A 744 21.96 11.02 -22.04
CA ALA A 744 20.55 10.81 -22.36
C ALA A 744 20.15 11.53 -23.66
N THR A 745 20.57 12.79 -23.80
CA THR A 745 20.36 13.58 -25.03
C THR A 745 20.94 12.89 -26.27
N LYS A 746 22.15 12.33 -26.20
CA LYS A 746 22.75 11.59 -27.33
C LYS A 746 21.94 10.33 -27.66
N THR A 747 21.52 9.58 -26.65
CA THR A 747 20.74 8.35 -26.83
C THR A 747 19.40 8.64 -27.50
N LEU A 748 18.68 9.66 -27.02
CA LEU A 748 17.39 10.04 -27.58
C LEU A 748 17.53 10.62 -29.01
N HIS A 749 18.63 11.33 -29.31
CA HIS A 749 18.93 11.69 -30.70
C HIS A 749 19.09 10.44 -31.59
N LEU A 750 19.77 9.41 -31.12
CA LEU A 750 19.91 8.16 -31.88
C LEU A 750 18.56 7.45 -32.05
N LEU A 751 17.70 7.44 -31.03
CA LEU A 751 16.34 6.92 -31.12
C LEU A 751 15.56 7.60 -32.25
N LEU A 752 15.57 8.94 -32.29
CA LEU A 752 14.84 9.71 -33.30
C LEU A 752 15.46 9.67 -34.69
N VAL A 753 16.71 9.24 -34.85
CA VAL A 753 17.26 8.91 -36.18
C VAL A 753 16.60 7.66 -36.75
N GLN A 754 16.25 6.70 -35.89
CA GLN A 754 15.70 5.39 -36.28
C GLN A 754 14.17 5.40 -36.29
N HIS A 755 13.58 6.10 -35.33
CA HIS A 755 12.14 6.25 -35.12
C HIS A 755 11.79 7.75 -35.12
N PRO A 756 11.88 8.44 -36.26
CA PRO A 756 11.77 9.89 -36.31
C PRO A 756 10.43 10.43 -35.83
N GLY A 757 9.35 9.64 -35.89
CA GLY A 757 8.02 10.03 -35.40
C GLY A 757 7.71 9.63 -33.95
N ASP A 758 8.67 9.15 -33.17
CA ASP A 758 8.44 8.67 -31.79
C ASP A 758 8.14 9.82 -30.82
N GLU A 759 6.86 10.00 -30.46
CA GLU A 759 6.39 11.12 -29.64
C GLU A 759 7.05 11.15 -28.23
N TRP A 760 7.15 10.00 -27.56
CA TRP A 760 7.80 9.89 -26.25
C TRP A 760 9.27 10.33 -26.29
N GLY A 761 10.04 9.82 -27.26
CA GLY A 761 11.45 10.15 -27.42
C GLY A 761 11.66 11.63 -27.75
N SER A 762 10.79 12.19 -28.60
CA SER A 762 10.78 13.62 -28.95
C SER A 762 10.51 14.50 -27.74
N GLU A 763 9.51 14.16 -26.93
CA GLU A 763 9.17 14.90 -25.71
C GLU A 763 10.32 14.86 -24.70
N ARG A 764 10.86 13.67 -24.39
CA ARG A 764 11.95 13.52 -23.43
C ARG A 764 13.21 14.27 -23.86
N LEU A 765 13.55 14.21 -25.14
CA LEU A 765 14.70 14.92 -25.68
C LEU A 765 14.51 16.44 -25.62
N ALA A 766 13.33 16.92 -26.01
CA ALA A 766 13.00 18.34 -25.95
C ALA A 766 13.08 18.85 -24.50
N SER A 767 12.51 18.13 -23.53
CA SER A 767 12.59 18.52 -22.11
C SER A 767 14.03 18.59 -21.59
N LEU A 768 14.89 17.63 -21.94
CA LEU A 768 16.30 17.65 -21.53
C LEU A 768 17.07 18.82 -22.15
N LEU A 769 16.87 19.07 -23.44
CA LEU A 769 17.50 20.18 -24.15
C LEU A 769 17.01 21.53 -23.61
N MET A 770 15.71 21.66 -23.30
CA MET A 770 15.17 22.83 -22.62
C MET A 770 15.77 23.04 -21.24
N SER A 771 15.95 21.97 -20.45
CA SER A 771 16.61 22.05 -19.14
C SER A 771 18.07 22.48 -19.24
N ASP A 772 18.77 22.14 -20.33
CA ASP A 772 20.14 22.60 -20.63
C ASP A 772 20.16 23.98 -21.34
N LYS A 773 18.98 24.56 -21.59
CA LYS A 773 18.79 25.82 -22.33
C LYS A 773 19.28 25.77 -23.78
N ASP A 774 19.39 24.58 -24.37
CA ASP A 774 19.64 24.36 -25.80
C ASP A 774 18.32 24.35 -26.59
N TYR A 775 17.67 25.50 -26.63
CA TYR A 775 16.41 25.66 -27.35
C TYR A 775 16.55 25.45 -28.87
N PRO A 776 17.62 25.90 -29.56
CA PRO A 776 17.81 25.58 -30.97
C PRO A 776 17.92 24.08 -31.25
N GLY A 777 18.57 23.32 -30.36
CA GLY A 777 18.63 21.86 -30.44
C GLY A 777 17.25 21.22 -30.26
N ALA A 778 16.50 21.66 -29.24
CA ALA A 778 15.14 21.17 -28.97
C ALA A 778 14.20 21.46 -30.16
N GLU A 779 14.29 22.67 -30.73
CA GLU A 779 13.51 23.08 -31.91
C GLU A 779 13.80 22.17 -33.10
N ALA A 780 15.08 21.99 -33.44
CA ALA A 780 15.48 21.19 -34.58
C ALA A 780 14.98 19.74 -34.46
N SER A 781 15.05 19.19 -33.24
CA SER A 781 14.56 17.84 -32.95
C SER A 781 13.05 17.73 -33.14
N LEU A 782 12.27 18.60 -32.49
CA LEU A 782 10.80 18.55 -32.57
C LEU A 782 10.29 18.78 -34.00
N ARG A 783 10.91 19.69 -34.77
CA ARG A 783 10.55 19.88 -36.18
C ARG A 783 10.79 18.64 -37.03
N SER A 784 11.92 17.97 -36.81
CA SER A 784 12.22 16.70 -37.47
C SER A 784 11.15 15.66 -37.15
N SER A 785 10.72 15.59 -35.89
CA SER A 785 9.72 14.61 -35.46
C SER A 785 8.31 14.92 -35.93
N ILE A 786 7.90 16.19 -35.94
CA ILE A 786 6.62 16.61 -36.51
C ILE A 786 6.56 16.28 -38.00
N ALA A 787 7.66 16.49 -38.74
CA ALA A 787 7.73 16.14 -40.15
C ALA A 787 7.58 14.63 -40.41
N ALA A 788 7.97 13.79 -39.43
CA ALA A 788 7.87 12.34 -39.51
C ALA A 788 6.54 11.77 -38.98
N ASN A 789 5.89 12.43 -38.01
CA ASN A 789 4.67 11.96 -37.33
C ASN A 789 3.36 12.54 -37.90
N GLY A 790 3.40 13.24 -39.05
CA GLY A 790 2.19 13.53 -39.82
C GLY A 790 1.14 14.43 -39.13
N ASP A 791 1.56 15.52 -38.46
CA ASP A 791 0.71 16.58 -37.85
C ASP A 791 0.33 16.41 -36.36
N SER A 792 1.17 15.78 -35.52
CA SER A 792 0.95 15.73 -34.05
C SER A 792 0.83 17.13 -33.43
N LEU A 793 -0.36 17.45 -32.89
CA LEU A 793 -0.63 18.70 -32.16
C LEU A 793 0.11 18.76 -30.81
N PRO A 794 0.22 17.68 -30.00
CA PRO A 794 1.05 17.70 -28.79
C PRO A 794 2.51 18.09 -29.04
N LEU A 795 3.16 17.51 -30.06
CA LEU A 795 4.54 17.87 -30.41
C LEU A 795 4.67 19.33 -30.89
N LYS A 796 3.65 19.87 -31.57
CA LYS A 796 3.62 21.28 -31.95
C LYS A 796 3.45 22.21 -30.75
N MET A 797 2.65 21.80 -29.77
CA MET A 797 2.51 22.52 -28.50
C MET A 797 3.86 22.59 -27.77
N MET A 798 4.56 21.44 -27.67
CA MET A 798 5.91 21.39 -27.10
C MET A 798 6.90 22.26 -27.89
N LEU A 799 6.86 22.22 -29.23
CA LEU A 799 7.72 23.04 -30.08
C LEU A 799 7.45 24.53 -29.89
N ALA A 800 6.20 24.94 -29.74
CA ALA A 800 5.86 26.31 -29.43
C ALA A 800 6.49 26.76 -28.10
N ARG A 801 6.41 25.96 -27.03
CA ARG A 801 7.06 26.27 -25.74
C ARG A 801 8.58 26.43 -25.90
N VAL A 802 9.22 25.54 -26.63
CA VAL A 802 10.66 25.66 -26.95
C VAL A 802 10.98 26.99 -27.64
N LEU A 803 10.21 27.35 -28.66
CA LEU A 803 10.40 28.58 -29.42
C LEU A 803 10.18 29.83 -28.55
N LEU A 804 9.22 29.79 -27.63
CA LEU A 804 8.99 30.87 -26.66
C LEU A 804 10.20 31.08 -25.75
N HIS A 805 10.77 29.99 -25.24
CA HIS A 805 12.00 30.05 -24.44
C HIS A 805 13.23 30.52 -25.24
N ASP A 806 13.26 30.28 -26.55
CA ASP A 806 14.28 30.80 -27.49
C ASP A 806 13.98 32.23 -28.00
N GLU A 807 12.98 32.91 -27.42
CA GLU A 807 12.52 34.25 -27.82
C GLU A 807 12.00 34.36 -29.27
N LYS A 808 11.68 33.24 -29.94
CA LYS A 808 11.12 33.14 -31.30
C LYS A 808 9.59 33.22 -31.31
N LYS A 809 9.11 34.32 -30.76
CA LYS A 809 7.69 34.56 -30.45
C LYS A 809 6.76 34.45 -31.66
N GLU A 810 7.11 35.05 -32.80
CA GLU A 810 6.25 35.05 -33.98
C GLU A 810 6.02 33.64 -34.53
N GLU A 811 7.06 32.80 -34.48
CA GLU A 811 6.98 31.44 -35.00
C GLU A 811 6.27 30.49 -34.03
N ALA A 812 6.53 30.64 -32.73
CA ALA A 812 5.74 29.98 -31.69
C ALA A 812 4.24 30.31 -31.86
N GLY A 813 3.93 31.58 -32.12
CA GLY A 813 2.56 32.04 -32.36
C GLY A 813 1.85 31.30 -33.48
N VAL A 814 2.52 31.02 -34.60
CA VAL A 814 1.92 30.26 -35.71
C VAL A 814 1.54 28.84 -35.28
N LEU A 815 2.41 28.16 -34.52
CA LEU A 815 2.15 26.81 -34.04
C LEU A 815 1.05 26.77 -32.98
N LEU A 816 1.07 27.72 -32.04
CA LEU A 816 0.03 27.85 -31.02
C LEU A 816 -1.32 28.16 -31.65
N GLN A 817 -1.36 29.05 -32.65
CA GLN A 817 -2.55 29.32 -33.43
C GLN A 817 -3.05 28.05 -34.13
N GLU A 818 -2.16 27.23 -34.67
CA GLU A 818 -2.54 25.98 -35.30
C GLU A 818 -3.11 24.96 -34.30
N VAL A 819 -2.47 24.77 -33.13
CA VAL A 819 -2.96 23.91 -32.05
C VAL A 819 -4.34 24.39 -31.56
N ALA A 820 -4.47 25.69 -31.28
CA ALA A 820 -5.72 26.32 -30.87
C ALA A 820 -6.85 26.11 -31.90
N ASN A 821 -6.56 26.25 -33.19
CA ASN A 821 -7.56 26.12 -34.25
C ASN A 821 -7.94 24.67 -34.56
N LYS A 822 -7.02 23.71 -34.44
CA LYS A 822 -7.23 22.32 -34.87
C LYS A 822 -7.54 21.34 -33.73
N SER A 823 -7.20 21.67 -32.49
CA SER A 823 -7.42 20.76 -31.36
C SER A 823 -8.89 20.70 -30.97
N ASP A 824 -9.36 19.50 -30.63
CA ASP A 824 -10.61 19.24 -29.90
C ASP A 824 -10.32 18.68 -28.49
N ASP A 825 -9.04 18.60 -28.09
CA ASP A 825 -8.61 18.26 -26.74
C ASP A 825 -8.60 19.51 -25.85
N ALA A 826 -9.30 19.46 -24.72
CA ALA A 826 -9.44 20.59 -23.81
C ALA A 826 -8.11 21.02 -23.16
N GLY A 827 -7.20 20.06 -22.91
CA GLY A 827 -5.88 20.32 -22.34
C GLY A 827 -5.01 21.10 -23.31
N LEU A 828 -4.86 20.61 -24.54
CA LEU A 828 -4.11 21.31 -25.60
C LEU A 828 -4.71 22.69 -25.94
N LEU A 829 -6.03 22.83 -25.92
CA LEU A 829 -6.69 24.12 -26.10
C LEU A 829 -6.37 25.10 -24.96
N ASN A 830 -6.40 24.63 -23.72
CA ASN A 830 -6.02 25.44 -22.56
C ASN A 830 -4.56 25.87 -22.62
N ASP A 831 -3.66 24.92 -22.83
CA ASP A 831 -2.22 25.14 -22.87
C ASP A 831 -1.84 26.12 -23.99
N SER A 832 -2.41 25.95 -25.18
CA SER A 832 -2.18 26.88 -26.29
C SER A 832 -2.75 28.27 -26.03
N ALA A 833 -3.93 28.37 -25.41
CA ALA A 833 -4.53 29.64 -25.02
C ALA A 833 -3.66 30.40 -24.02
N TYR A 834 -3.16 29.70 -23.00
CA TYR A 834 -2.29 30.26 -21.98
C TYR A 834 -1.01 30.85 -22.60
N GLU A 835 -0.30 30.05 -23.40
CA GLU A 835 0.95 30.50 -24.02
C GLU A 835 0.75 31.65 -25.02
N LEU A 836 -0.36 31.66 -25.77
CA LEU A 836 -0.71 32.77 -26.67
C LEU A 836 -0.91 34.09 -25.91
N ALA A 837 -1.49 34.01 -24.72
CA ALA A 837 -1.82 35.16 -23.89
C ALA A 837 -0.60 35.69 -23.13
N ASP A 838 0.08 34.82 -22.38
CA ASP A 838 1.21 35.19 -21.53
C ASP A 838 2.37 35.79 -22.34
N ASN A 839 2.48 35.37 -23.61
CA ASN A 839 3.47 35.91 -24.54
C ASN A 839 2.99 37.05 -25.43
N ALA A 840 1.74 37.51 -25.25
CA ALA A 840 1.09 38.58 -26.00
C ALA A 840 1.09 38.38 -27.53
N LEU A 841 0.83 37.15 -27.98
CA LEU A 841 0.89 36.76 -29.39
C LEU A 841 -0.44 36.96 -30.11
N ASP A 842 -1.52 36.41 -29.57
CA ASP A 842 -2.86 36.52 -30.15
C ASP A 842 -3.92 36.40 -29.05
N LEU A 843 -4.16 37.51 -28.35
CA LEU A 843 -5.14 37.55 -27.24
C LEU A 843 -6.58 37.26 -27.68
N ALA A 844 -6.92 37.45 -28.97
CA ALA A 844 -8.25 37.17 -29.47
C ALA A 844 -8.46 35.67 -29.66
N LEU A 845 -7.49 34.99 -30.28
CA LEU A 845 -7.54 33.54 -30.41
C LEU A 845 -7.33 32.82 -29.07
N ALA A 846 -6.48 33.36 -28.19
CA ALA A 846 -6.31 32.84 -26.84
C ALA A 846 -7.65 32.80 -26.09
N ASP A 847 -8.41 33.91 -26.14
CA ASP A 847 -9.75 33.95 -25.55
C ASP A 847 -10.67 32.92 -26.20
N GLU A 848 -10.72 32.85 -27.53
CA GLU A 848 -11.53 31.84 -28.24
C GLU A 848 -11.18 30.39 -27.83
N ALA A 849 -9.89 30.05 -27.78
CA ALA A 849 -9.41 28.72 -27.41
C ALA A 849 -9.69 28.39 -25.93
N ALA A 850 -9.49 29.35 -25.02
CA ALA A 850 -9.85 29.20 -23.61
C ALA A 850 -11.36 29.01 -23.43
N GLN A 851 -12.20 29.78 -24.13
CA GLN A 851 -13.66 29.60 -24.10
C GLN A 851 -14.07 28.24 -24.68
N ARG A 852 -13.43 27.76 -25.75
CA ARG A 852 -13.67 26.42 -26.32
C ARG A 852 -13.27 25.31 -25.34
N SER A 853 -12.11 25.43 -24.69
CA SER A 853 -11.67 24.50 -23.64
C SER A 853 -12.69 24.45 -22.50
N LEU A 854 -13.10 25.62 -21.98
CA LEU A 854 -14.12 25.72 -20.94
C LEU A 854 -15.47 25.14 -21.38
N ALA A 855 -15.88 25.32 -22.63
CA ALA A 855 -17.10 24.75 -23.16
C ALA A 855 -17.04 23.21 -23.24
N ILE A 856 -15.92 22.65 -23.70
CA ILE A 856 -15.69 21.19 -23.74
C ILE A 856 -15.69 20.62 -22.32
N LEU A 857 -14.97 21.24 -21.40
CA LEU A 857 -14.91 20.80 -20.00
C LEU A 857 -16.28 20.95 -19.31
N ALA A 858 -17.05 21.98 -19.64
CA ALA A 858 -18.42 22.13 -19.14
C ALA A 858 -19.32 20.99 -19.66
N ASP A 859 -19.27 20.67 -20.95
CA ASP A 859 -20.02 19.56 -21.53
C ASP A 859 -19.62 18.22 -20.88
N GLN A 860 -18.32 17.93 -20.83
CA GLN A 860 -17.77 16.71 -20.24
C GLN A 860 -18.08 16.57 -18.75
N SER A 861 -18.07 17.66 -17.98
CA SER A 861 -18.32 17.64 -16.54
C SER A 861 -19.79 17.47 -16.18
N THR A 862 -20.72 17.87 -17.06
CA THR A 862 -22.15 17.61 -16.87
C THR A 862 -22.52 16.15 -17.20
N GLY A 863 -21.70 15.46 -17.99
CA GLY A 863 -21.80 14.03 -18.26
C GLY A 863 -21.20 13.18 -17.12
N HIS A 864 -22.00 12.29 -16.52
CA HIS A 864 -21.54 11.42 -15.42
C HIS A 864 -20.71 10.20 -15.90
N ALA A 865 -19.98 10.32 -17.02
CA ALA A 865 -19.23 9.22 -17.61
C ALA A 865 -17.75 9.23 -17.15
N GLY A 866 -17.24 8.06 -16.75
CA GLY A 866 -15.85 7.85 -16.31
C GLY A 866 -15.72 7.50 -14.82
N SER A 867 -14.51 7.13 -14.40
CA SER A 867 -14.17 6.83 -13.01
C SER A 867 -14.12 8.11 -12.16
N SER A 868 -14.09 7.98 -10.82
CA SER A 868 -13.85 9.13 -9.91
C SER A 868 -12.49 9.78 -10.19
N HIS A 869 -11.48 9.00 -10.61
CA HIS A 869 -10.18 9.54 -11.02
C HIS A 869 -10.28 10.43 -12.26
N ASP A 870 -11.06 10.04 -13.27
CA ASP A 870 -11.27 10.84 -14.49
C ASP A 870 -12.02 12.15 -14.18
N ALA A 871 -13.02 12.09 -13.29
CA ALA A 871 -13.70 13.28 -12.77
C ALA A 871 -12.74 14.20 -11.98
N LEU A 872 -11.87 13.58 -11.18
CA LEU A 872 -10.65 14.11 -10.57
C LEU A 872 -9.85 15.00 -11.53
N ALA A 873 -9.31 14.35 -12.55
CA ALA A 873 -8.40 14.93 -13.52
C ALA A 873 -9.06 16.06 -14.32
N ARG A 874 -10.32 15.86 -14.74
CA ARG A 874 -11.11 16.90 -15.42
C ARG A 874 -11.35 18.13 -14.53
N SER A 875 -11.56 17.94 -13.23
CA SER A 875 -11.73 19.05 -12.28
C SER A 875 -10.44 19.85 -12.12
N SER A 876 -9.28 19.18 -12.05
CA SER A 876 -7.97 19.85 -12.06
C SER A 876 -7.75 20.66 -13.34
N LEU A 877 -8.09 20.10 -14.50
CA LEU A 877 -7.98 20.81 -15.77
C LEU A 877 -8.96 22.00 -15.88
N LEU A 878 -10.18 21.87 -15.35
CA LEU A 878 -11.15 22.96 -15.28
C LEU A 878 -10.66 24.14 -14.42
N ILE A 879 -9.96 23.86 -13.31
CA ILE A 879 -9.34 24.88 -12.46
C ILE A 879 -8.27 25.65 -13.24
N ALA A 880 -7.40 24.95 -13.97
CA ALA A 880 -6.38 25.56 -14.83
C ALA A 880 -7.01 26.39 -15.98
N ALA A 881 -8.13 25.92 -16.54
CA ALA A 881 -8.85 26.63 -17.60
C ALA A 881 -9.53 27.92 -17.10
N TRP A 882 -10.03 27.95 -15.88
CA TRP A 882 -10.50 29.21 -15.28
C TRP A 882 -9.37 30.20 -15.06
N ASP A 883 -8.21 29.73 -14.59
CA ASP A 883 -7.06 30.59 -14.39
C ASP A 883 -6.61 31.21 -15.72
N THR A 884 -6.44 30.39 -16.74
CA THR A 884 -6.05 30.80 -18.11
C THR A 884 -7.02 31.82 -18.69
N ALA A 885 -8.32 31.55 -18.66
CA ALA A 885 -9.34 32.48 -19.15
C ALA A 885 -9.36 33.79 -18.35
N GLY A 886 -9.17 33.72 -17.03
CA GLY A 886 -9.04 34.90 -16.17
C GLY A 886 -7.81 35.73 -16.51
N TRP A 887 -6.67 35.09 -16.72
CA TRP A 887 -5.41 35.75 -17.09
C TRP A 887 -5.52 36.47 -18.43
N ILE A 888 -6.12 35.82 -19.43
CA ILE A 888 -6.42 36.43 -20.73
C ILE A 888 -7.28 37.70 -20.58
N LEU A 889 -8.35 37.64 -19.77
CA LEU A 889 -9.20 38.80 -19.53
C LEU A 889 -8.47 39.94 -18.80
N PHE A 890 -7.55 39.60 -17.88
CA PHE A 890 -6.72 40.58 -17.20
C PHE A 890 -5.82 41.33 -18.19
N ASP A 891 -5.21 40.61 -19.13
CA ASP A 891 -4.36 41.16 -20.20
C ASP A 891 -5.15 41.99 -21.23
N GLN A 892 -6.42 41.65 -21.44
CA GLN A 892 -7.35 42.47 -22.24
C GLN A 892 -7.87 43.73 -21.51
N ASP A 893 -7.32 44.05 -20.33
CA ASP A 893 -7.75 45.17 -19.47
C ASP A 893 -9.21 45.03 -18.96
N LYS A 894 -9.73 43.80 -18.95
CA LYS A 894 -11.06 43.45 -18.44
C LYS A 894 -10.96 42.85 -17.03
N THR A 895 -10.19 43.48 -16.15
CA THR A 895 -9.88 42.95 -14.81
C THR A 895 -11.12 42.59 -13.98
N ALA A 896 -12.18 43.40 -14.08
CA ALA A 896 -13.45 43.11 -13.40
C ALA A 896 -14.15 41.82 -13.87
N GLN A 897 -13.84 41.33 -15.07
CA GLN A 897 -14.32 40.04 -15.58
C GLN A 897 -13.33 38.90 -15.28
N ALA A 898 -12.04 39.23 -15.18
CA ALA A 898 -10.97 38.29 -14.85
C ALA A 898 -11.02 37.82 -13.39
N GLU A 899 -11.22 38.76 -12.47
CA GLU A 899 -11.12 38.51 -11.02
C GLU A 899 -12.00 37.34 -10.53
N PRO A 900 -13.26 37.18 -10.98
CA PRO A 900 -14.08 36.04 -10.55
C PRO A 900 -13.55 34.68 -11.00
N LEU A 901 -12.95 34.61 -12.20
CA LEU A 901 -12.35 33.38 -12.74
C LEU A 901 -11.07 33.03 -11.97
N LEU A 902 -10.16 34.00 -11.83
CA LEU A 902 -8.89 33.85 -11.11
C LEU A 902 -9.12 33.50 -9.62
N ARG A 903 -10.15 34.10 -9.01
CA ARG A 903 -10.52 33.78 -7.63
C ARG A 903 -11.03 32.36 -7.50
N ALA A 904 -11.84 31.89 -8.45
CA ALA A 904 -12.30 30.50 -8.45
C ALA A 904 -11.12 29.53 -8.64
N ALA A 905 -10.20 29.84 -9.56
CA ALA A 905 -9.00 29.03 -9.76
C ALA A 905 -8.14 28.95 -8.49
N TRP A 906 -7.77 30.09 -7.89
CA TRP A 906 -7.00 30.13 -6.64
C TRP A 906 -7.67 29.37 -5.49
N ARG A 907 -8.99 29.56 -5.30
CA ARG A 907 -9.72 28.87 -4.23
C ARG A 907 -9.69 27.35 -4.37
N ASN A 908 -9.64 26.86 -5.60
CA ASN A 908 -9.72 25.43 -5.85
C ASN A 908 -8.35 24.76 -6.02
N GLY A 909 -7.41 25.42 -6.70
CA GLY A 909 -6.07 24.90 -6.96
C GLY A 909 -5.07 25.19 -5.84
N MET A 910 -5.12 26.39 -5.25
CA MET A 910 -4.11 26.92 -4.32
C MET A 910 -2.66 26.79 -4.84
N SER A 911 -2.46 26.83 -6.16
CA SER A 911 -1.13 26.82 -6.77
C SER A 911 -0.48 28.20 -6.74
N MET A 912 0.86 28.23 -6.80
CA MET A 912 1.62 29.49 -6.79
C MET A 912 1.18 30.45 -7.91
N GLU A 913 0.98 29.90 -9.10
CA GLU A 913 0.57 30.61 -10.31
C GLU A 913 -0.82 31.26 -10.17
N CYS A 914 -1.85 30.49 -9.78
CA CYS A 914 -3.20 31.04 -9.60
C CYS A 914 -3.22 32.15 -8.54
N GLY A 915 -2.41 32.00 -7.50
CA GLY A 915 -2.24 33.03 -6.46
C GLY A 915 -1.58 34.29 -7.00
N TYR A 916 -0.55 34.13 -7.84
CA TYR A 916 0.08 35.26 -8.52
C TYR A 916 -0.89 36.02 -9.43
N HIS A 917 -1.64 35.33 -10.30
CA HIS A 917 -2.62 35.94 -11.21
C HIS A 917 -3.74 36.67 -10.45
N LEU A 918 -4.32 36.04 -9.43
CA LEU A 918 -5.33 36.69 -8.60
C LEU A 918 -4.77 37.91 -7.87
N GLY A 919 -3.57 37.81 -7.31
CA GLY A 919 -2.90 38.94 -6.67
C GLY A 919 -2.73 40.12 -7.63
N MET A 920 -2.32 39.86 -8.88
CA MET A 920 -2.13 40.89 -9.91
C MET A 920 -3.45 41.60 -10.26
N ALA A 921 -4.54 40.84 -10.42
CA ALA A 921 -5.87 41.40 -10.64
C ALA A 921 -6.31 42.29 -9.47
N LEU A 922 -6.14 41.82 -8.23
CA LEU A 922 -6.50 42.57 -7.02
C LEU A 922 -5.67 43.86 -6.86
N GLU A 923 -4.36 43.81 -7.14
CA GLU A 923 -3.52 45.01 -7.13
C GLU A 923 -4.03 46.06 -8.12
N LYS A 924 -4.39 45.65 -9.35
CA LYS A 924 -4.87 46.53 -10.41
C LYS A 924 -6.22 47.18 -10.07
N GLU A 925 -7.07 46.48 -9.35
CA GLU A 925 -8.34 47.01 -8.82
C GLU A 925 -8.18 47.88 -7.56
N GLY A 926 -6.96 47.97 -7.01
CA GLY A 926 -6.66 48.76 -5.82
C GLY A 926 -6.83 48.00 -4.49
N HIS A 927 -7.13 46.70 -4.53
CA HIS A 927 -7.22 45.80 -3.38
C HIS A 927 -5.84 45.30 -2.91
N THR A 928 -4.90 46.23 -2.79
CA THR A 928 -3.46 45.96 -2.60
C THR A 928 -3.10 45.24 -1.29
N ALA A 929 -3.89 45.40 -0.22
CA ALA A 929 -3.71 44.64 1.02
C ALA A 929 -4.13 43.18 0.87
N GLU A 930 -5.23 42.92 0.17
CA GLU A 930 -5.68 41.56 -0.14
C GLU A 930 -4.69 40.88 -1.08
N ALA A 931 -4.21 41.61 -2.10
CA ALA A 931 -3.18 41.12 -3.00
C ALA A 931 -1.90 40.72 -2.25
N ALA A 932 -1.41 41.56 -1.33
CA ALA A 932 -0.26 41.21 -0.49
C ALA A 932 -0.47 39.89 0.26
N ASN A 933 -1.65 39.68 0.82
CA ASN A 933 -2.01 38.44 1.50
C ASN A 933 -2.03 37.25 0.55
N ILE A 934 -2.65 37.37 -0.63
CA ILE A 934 -2.69 36.29 -1.63
C ILE A 934 -1.28 35.91 -2.05
N TYR A 935 -0.40 36.88 -2.35
CA TYR A 935 0.99 36.59 -2.69
C TYR A 935 1.74 35.84 -1.58
N HIS A 936 1.58 36.27 -0.32
CA HIS A 936 2.20 35.60 0.83
C HIS A 936 1.74 34.14 0.99
N LEU A 937 0.45 33.88 0.75
CA LEU A 937 -0.08 32.51 0.73
C LEU A 937 0.47 31.72 -0.47
N ALA A 938 0.53 32.34 -1.65
CA ALA A 938 1.02 31.72 -2.87
C ALA A 938 2.49 31.29 -2.79
N GLU A 939 3.35 31.98 -2.03
CA GLU A 939 4.74 31.53 -1.78
C GLU A 939 4.81 30.12 -1.13
N ASN A 940 3.71 29.65 -0.53
CA ASN A 940 3.58 28.34 0.10
C ASN A 940 2.50 27.46 -0.56
N GLY A 941 2.01 27.84 -1.74
CA GLY A 941 1.03 27.08 -2.50
C GLY A 941 1.61 25.85 -3.20
N GLU A 942 0.75 25.06 -3.85
CA GLU A 942 1.16 23.90 -4.66
C GLU A 942 2.12 24.35 -5.79
N PRO A 943 3.30 23.72 -5.92
CA PRO A 943 4.27 24.10 -6.94
C PRO A 943 3.79 23.67 -8.33
N GLY A 944 3.94 24.56 -9.31
CA GLY A 944 3.75 24.25 -10.74
C GLY A 944 5.07 23.98 -11.46
N ASP A 945 5.00 23.79 -12.78
CA ASP A 945 6.16 23.47 -13.64
C ASP A 945 7.25 24.58 -13.62
N ASN A 946 6.86 25.83 -13.34
CA ASN A 946 7.76 27.00 -13.34
C ASN A 946 7.93 27.66 -11.96
N GLN A 947 7.90 26.85 -10.89
CA GLN A 947 7.95 27.28 -9.49
C GLN A 947 8.95 28.41 -9.19
N ASP A 948 10.17 28.31 -9.71
CA ASP A 948 11.23 29.30 -9.47
C ASP A 948 10.91 30.68 -10.08
N ALA A 949 10.25 30.72 -11.23
CA ALA A 949 9.83 31.96 -11.87
C ALA A 949 8.67 32.59 -11.10
N ASP A 950 7.67 31.78 -10.73
CA ASP A 950 6.50 32.23 -9.98
C ASP A 950 6.89 32.78 -8.62
N LEU A 951 7.75 32.05 -7.87
CA LEU A 951 8.28 32.54 -6.60
C LEU A 951 8.99 33.88 -6.76
N ARG A 952 9.80 34.06 -7.81
CA ARG A 952 10.45 35.37 -8.07
C ARG A 952 9.42 36.46 -8.36
N LEU A 953 8.42 36.18 -9.17
CA LEU A 953 7.36 37.14 -9.49
C LEU A 953 6.59 37.55 -8.22
N ILE A 954 6.17 36.57 -7.43
CA ILE A 954 5.46 36.75 -6.15
C ILE A 954 6.32 37.55 -5.16
N SER A 955 7.56 37.13 -4.90
CA SER A 955 8.45 37.82 -3.96
C SER A 955 8.77 39.25 -4.43
N ASN A 956 8.85 39.50 -5.74
CA ASN A 956 9.02 40.84 -6.30
C ASN A 956 7.79 41.72 -6.04
N ARG A 957 6.57 41.19 -6.21
CA ARG A 957 5.33 41.90 -5.89
C ARG A 957 5.24 42.23 -4.41
N LEU A 958 5.49 41.26 -3.52
CA LEU A 958 5.54 41.47 -2.07
C LEU A 958 6.55 42.54 -1.69
N SER A 959 7.75 42.51 -2.30
CA SER A 959 8.78 43.53 -2.07
C SER A 959 8.36 44.92 -2.57
N ALA A 960 7.64 45.00 -3.69
CA ALA A 960 7.13 46.26 -4.22
C ALA A 960 6.05 46.86 -3.30
N LEU A 961 5.09 46.04 -2.86
CA LEU A 961 4.05 46.44 -1.92
C LEU A 961 4.66 46.88 -0.57
N ALA A 962 5.65 46.15 -0.06
CA ALA A 962 6.36 46.49 1.17
C ALA A 962 7.02 47.88 1.13
N LYS A 963 7.55 48.31 -0.02
CA LYS A 963 8.13 49.65 -0.21
C LYS A 963 7.09 50.77 -0.13
N THR A 964 5.82 50.46 -0.42
CA THR A 964 4.70 51.40 -0.29
C THR A 964 4.07 51.39 1.11
N GLY A 965 4.58 50.56 2.02
CA GLY A 965 4.07 50.41 3.38
C GLY A 965 2.99 49.35 3.55
N ILE A 966 2.63 48.64 2.48
CA ILE A 966 1.65 47.54 2.50
C ILE A 966 2.39 46.24 2.80
N ARG A 967 1.91 45.48 3.78
CA ARG A 967 2.52 44.20 4.17
C ARG A 967 1.44 43.14 4.28
N PRO A 968 1.76 41.87 4.00
CA PRO A 968 0.85 40.77 4.28
C PRO A 968 0.65 40.62 5.78
N ASP A 969 -0.41 39.90 6.15
CA ASP A 969 -0.68 39.48 7.51
C ASP A 969 0.49 38.61 8.00
N GLY A 970 1.05 38.94 9.17
CA GLY A 970 2.23 38.25 9.74
C GLY A 970 1.95 36.84 10.28
N GLY A 971 0.88 36.19 9.82
CA GLY A 971 0.50 34.83 10.18
C GLY A 971 1.28 33.77 9.40
N ASP A 972 1.28 32.55 9.92
CA ASP A 972 1.82 31.38 9.22
C ASP A 972 1.00 31.10 7.95
N ALA A 973 1.64 31.20 6.79
CA ALA A 973 1.00 31.05 5.48
C ALA A 973 0.46 29.63 5.28
N LYS A 974 1.14 28.60 5.78
CA LYS A 974 0.69 27.20 5.68
C LYS A 974 -0.55 26.97 6.53
N ALA A 975 -0.56 27.49 7.76
CA ALA A 975 -1.74 27.44 8.61
C ALA A 975 -2.92 28.22 8.02
N ALA A 976 -2.64 29.34 7.34
CA ALA A 976 -3.67 30.14 6.68
C ALA A 976 -4.25 29.45 5.43
N LEU A 977 -3.42 28.77 4.63
CA LEU A 977 -3.87 27.92 3.51
C LEU A 977 -4.74 26.76 4.02
N GLN A 978 -4.30 26.09 5.09
CA GLN A 978 -5.11 25.06 5.76
C GLN A 978 -6.47 25.62 6.18
N LYS A 979 -6.48 26.77 6.85
CA LYS A 979 -7.72 27.42 7.30
C LYS A 979 -8.61 27.83 6.13
N ALA A 980 -8.05 28.25 5.00
CA ALA A 980 -8.81 28.70 3.82
C ALA A 980 -9.62 27.56 3.17
N ARG A 981 -9.21 26.30 3.37
CA ARG A 981 -9.92 25.10 2.91
C ARG A 981 -10.70 24.37 4.01
N THR A 982 -10.74 24.90 5.23
CA THR A 982 -11.47 24.34 6.38
C THR A 982 -12.79 25.09 6.60
N PHE A 983 -13.89 24.34 6.65
CA PHE A 983 -15.25 24.84 6.83
C PHE A 983 -15.85 24.26 8.10
N MET A 984 -16.27 25.12 9.03
CA MET A 984 -16.90 24.69 10.26
C MET A 984 -18.40 24.45 10.04
N LEU A 985 -18.91 23.31 10.48
CA LEU A 985 -20.35 23.07 10.50
C LEU A 985 -20.90 23.62 11.84
N GLU A 986 -21.57 24.76 11.78
CA GLU A 986 -22.16 25.44 12.93
C GLU A 986 -23.61 24.98 13.21
N ASN A 987 -24.04 25.03 14.48
CA ASN A 987 -25.42 24.78 14.91
C ASN A 987 -26.01 23.41 14.54
N ILE A 988 -25.15 22.43 14.25
CA ILE A 988 -25.57 21.05 14.03
C ILE A 988 -25.49 20.24 15.33
N SER A 989 -26.49 19.39 15.54
CA SER A 989 -26.40 18.34 16.55
C SER A 989 -25.44 17.30 15.99
N VAL A 990 -24.17 17.32 16.41
CA VAL A 990 -23.17 16.34 15.95
C VAL A 990 -23.71 14.95 16.27
N PRO A 991 -24.16 14.17 15.27
CA PRO A 991 -24.83 12.91 15.53
C PRO A 991 -23.83 11.90 16.11
N LYS A 992 -22.54 12.07 15.79
CA LYS A 992 -21.45 11.13 16.07
C LYS A 992 -20.07 11.83 15.82
N LYS A 993 -19.04 11.65 16.66
CA LYS A 993 -17.62 12.05 16.43
C LYS A 993 -16.89 11.16 15.42
N GLY A 994 -16.24 11.66 14.37
CA GLY A 994 -15.52 10.80 13.42
C GLY A 994 -14.80 11.48 12.27
N LEU A 995 -14.22 10.69 11.37
CA LEU A 995 -13.70 11.18 10.09
C LEU A 995 -14.40 10.49 8.91
N ALA A 996 -14.71 11.26 7.86
CA ALA A 996 -15.28 10.70 6.63
C ALA A 996 -14.86 11.51 5.42
N THR A 997 -14.49 10.84 4.35
CA THR A 997 -14.20 11.46 3.06
C THR A 997 -15.49 11.62 2.26
N PHE A 998 -15.74 12.82 1.77
CA PHE A 998 -16.84 13.14 0.88
C PHE A 998 -16.30 13.71 -0.42
N GLU A 999 -16.94 13.32 -1.50
CA GLU A 999 -16.83 13.97 -2.78
C GLU A 999 -17.99 14.96 -2.92
N ILE A 1000 -17.68 16.14 -3.42
CA ILE A 1000 -18.60 17.25 -3.55
C ILE A 1000 -18.61 17.68 -5.00
N GLU A 1001 -19.79 17.73 -5.57
CA GLU A 1001 -20.05 18.29 -6.88
C GLU A 1001 -20.60 19.71 -6.71
N PHE A 1002 -19.88 20.67 -7.26
CA PHE A 1002 -20.28 22.06 -7.28
C PHE A 1002 -20.88 22.44 -8.63
N SER A 1003 -21.85 23.35 -8.57
CA SER A 1003 -22.32 24.17 -9.68
C SER A 1003 -22.06 25.64 -9.39
N ALA A 1004 -22.22 26.50 -10.39
CA ALA A 1004 -22.15 27.94 -10.20
C ALA A 1004 -23.19 28.46 -9.19
N GLN A 1005 -24.33 27.78 -9.01
CA GLN A 1005 -25.43 28.25 -8.17
C GLN A 1005 -25.41 27.66 -6.75
N ARG A 1006 -24.88 26.44 -6.59
CA ARG A 1006 -24.95 25.67 -5.34
C ARG A 1006 -24.06 24.43 -5.35
N THR A 1007 -23.91 23.82 -4.19
CA THR A 1007 -23.49 22.42 -4.06
C THR A 1007 -24.60 21.50 -4.57
N GLU A 1008 -24.33 20.73 -5.64
CA GLU A 1008 -25.33 19.87 -6.29
C GLU A 1008 -25.47 18.54 -5.57
N THR A 1009 -24.35 17.86 -5.37
CA THR A 1009 -24.31 16.57 -4.68
C THR A 1009 -23.15 16.54 -3.70
N VAL A 1010 -23.40 15.88 -2.56
CA VAL A 1010 -22.36 15.51 -1.61
C VAL A 1010 -22.47 14.01 -1.43
N ARG A 1011 -21.43 13.29 -1.86
CA ARG A 1011 -21.37 11.85 -1.86
C ARG A 1011 -20.34 11.40 -0.85
N PHE A 1012 -20.79 10.65 0.15
CA PHE A 1012 -19.88 9.92 1.03
C PHE A 1012 -19.08 8.91 0.21
N ILE A 1013 -17.74 8.93 0.34
CA ILE A 1013 -16.84 8.01 -0.34
C ILE A 1013 -16.45 6.86 0.61
N HIS A 1014 -15.83 7.19 1.75
CA HIS A 1014 -15.44 6.21 2.77
C HIS A 1014 -15.24 6.89 4.14
N GLY A 1015 -15.08 6.09 5.19
CA GLY A 1015 -14.90 6.54 6.59
C GLY A 1015 -16.14 6.28 7.44
N ASP A 1016 -16.46 7.21 8.32
CA ASP A 1016 -17.56 7.06 9.26
C ASP A 1016 -18.96 7.09 8.67
N GLU A 1017 -19.61 5.93 8.64
CA GLU A 1017 -20.99 5.79 8.18
C GLU A 1017 -21.99 6.63 8.98
N GLY A 1018 -21.73 6.89 10.27
CA GLY A 1018 -22.56 7.78 11.09
C GLY A 1018 -22.51 9.24 10.62
N LEU A 1019 -21.41 9.63 9.96
CA LEU A 1019 -21.24 10.94 9.36
C LEU A 1019 -21.85 11.04 7.98
N LYS A 1020 -22.29 9.94 7.34
CA LYS A 1020 -23.01 10.00 6.06
C LYS A 1020 -24.24 10.92 6.11
N SER A 1021 -24.90 10.98 7.28
CA SER A 1021 -26.01 11.91 7.55
C SER A 1021 -25.60 13.39 7.49
N MET A 1022 -24.31 13.70 7.60
CA MET A 1022 -23.75 15.04 7.46
C MET A 1022 -23.59 15.47 6.00
N ALA A 1023 -23.87 14.60 5.02
CA ALA A 1023 -23.88 15.02 3.60
C ALA A 1023 -24.79 16.24 3.38
N ASP A 1024 -25.97 16.26 4.01
CA ASP A 1024 -26.88 17.40 3.95
C ASP A 1024 -26.27 18.65 4.62
N ALA A 1025 -25.65 18.49 5.79
CA ALA A 1025 -25.00 19.60 6.48
C ALA A 1025 -23.80 20.17 5.68
N ILE A 1026 -23.00 19.30 5.06
CA ILE A 1026 -21.91 19.67 4.15
C ILE A 1026 -22.48 20.36 2.91
N GLN A 1027 -23.59 19.86 2.35
CA GLN A 1027 -24.23 20.44 1.17
C GLN A 1027 -24.65 21.91 1.40
N HIS A 1028 -25.01 22.24 2.64
CA HIS A 1028 -25.39 23.59 3.06
C HIS A 1028 -24.21 24.47 3.53
N LEU A 1029 -22.98 23.95 3.54
CA LEU A 1029 -21.81 24.79 3.81
C LEU A 1029 -21.65 25.85 2.73
N ASP A 1030 -21.37 27.07 3.16
CA ASP A 1030 -20.98 28.15 2.25
C ASP A 1030 -19.51 27.97 1.86
N PHE A 1031 -19.30 27.22 0.78
CA PHE A 1031 -17.98 27.06 0.16
C PHE A 1031 -17.47 28.34 -0.52
N LYS A 1032 -18.24 29.44 -0.48
CA LYS A 1032 -17.96 30.76 -1.08
C LYS A 1032 -17.45 30.67 -2.51
N ALA A 1033 -18.36 30.86 -3.48
CA ALA A 1033 -18.08 30.91 -4.92
C ALA A 1033 -16.94 29.95 -5.36
N ALA A 1034 -17.18 28.65 -5.15
CA ALA A 1034 -16.29 27.57 -5.57
C ALA A 1034 -16.22 27.44 -7.10
N ILE A 1035 -17.14 28.07 -7.83
CA ILE A 1035 -17.22 28.09 -9.28
C ILE A 1035 -17.59 29.52 -9.71
N PRO A 1036 -17.10 30.01 -10.87
CA PRO A 1036 -17.56 31.29 -11.44
C PRO A 1036 -19.07 31.31 -11.70
N ALA A 1037 -19.74 32.43 -11.40
CA ALA A 1037 -21.20 32.53 -11.42
C ALA A 1037 -21.87 32.21 -12.77
N ASP A 1038 -21.16 32.46 -13.88
CA ASP A 1038 -21.67 32.22 -15.25
C ASP A 1038 -21.23 30.84 -15.80
N SER A 1039 -20.45 30.06 -15.05
CA SER A 1039 -19.97 28.75 -15.51
C SER A 1039 -21.10 27.72 -15.58
N GLN A 1040 -21.10 26.93 -16.66
CA GLN A 1040 -22.00 25.79 -16.84
C GLN A 1040 -21.37 24.46 -16.40
N ALA A 1041 -20.10 24.49 -15.97
CA ALA A 1041 -19.37 23.29 -15.61
C ALA A 1041 -19.76 22.74 -14.22
N ARG A 1042 -19.52 21.45 -14.02
CA ARG A 1042 -19.53 20.82 -12.70
C ARG A 1042 -18.10 20.66 -12.22
N LEU A 1043 -17.83 21.05 -10.98
CA LEU A 1043 -16.52 20.82 -10.36
C LEU A 1043 -16.64 19.75 -9.29
N ILE A 1044 -15.82 18.72 -9.39
CA ILE A 1044 -15.75 17.67 -8.38
C ILE A 1044 -14.52 17.89 -7.50
N ARG A 1045 -14.72 17.89 -6.19
CA ARG A 1045 -13.65 17.98 -5.19
C ARG A 1045 -13.85 16.91 -4.13
N ARG A 1046 -12.77 16.46 -3.49
CA ARG A 1046 -12.85 15.67 -2.26
C ARG A 1046 -12.54 16.53 -1.04
N GLY A 1047 -13.14 16.18 0.09
CA GLY A 1047 -12.79 16.76 1.37
C GLY A 1047 -13.07 15.78 2.50
N ILE A 1048 -12.39 16.02 3.61
CA ILE A 1048 -12.43 15.18 4.80
C ILE A 1048 -13.25 15.93 5.86
N LEU A 1049 -14.38 15.35 6.25
CA LEU A 1049 -15.12 15.76 7.43
C LEU A 1049 -14.43 15.19 8.67
N SER A 1050 -14.18 16.04 9.67
CA SER A 1050 -13.68 15.70 10.99
C SER A 1050 -14.63 16.22 12.06
N CYS A 1051 -15.31 15.32 12.77
CA CYS A 1051 -16.26 15.63 13.82
C CYS A 1051 -15.71 15.21 15.19
N THR A 1052 -15.55 16.15 16.10
CA THR A 1052 -15.24 15.89 17.52
C THR A 1052 -16.32 16.53 18.41
N ALA A 1053 -16.01 17.56 19.19
CA ALA A 1053 -17.02 18.41 19.83
C ALA A 1053 -17.68 19.38 18.81
N THR A 1054 -16.98 19.66 17.72
CA THR A 1054 -17.40 20.43 16.55
C THR A 1054 -17.05 19.64 15.30
N CYS A 1055 -17.73 19.89 14.20
CA CYS A 1055 -17.37 19.31 12.91
C CYS A 1055 -16.69 20.36 12.03
N GLU A 1056 -15.54 19.99 11.47
CA GLU A 1056 -14.82 20.75 10.46
C GLU A 1056 -14.71 19.91 9.19
N PHE A 1057 -14.89 20.53 8.03
CA PHE A 1057 -14.79 19.89 6.74
C PHE A 1057 -13.63 20.52 5.97
N VAL A 1058 -12.65 19.73 5.56
CA VAL A 1058 -11.41 20.22 4.93
C VAL A 1058 -11.36 19.74 3.48
N LEU A 1059 -11.40 20.65 2.50
CA LEU A 1059 -11.19 20.28 1.10
C LEU A 1059 -9.75 19.81 0.87
N MET A 1060 -9.57 18.71 0.16
CA MET A 1060 -8.26 18.17 -0.24
C MET A 1060 -7.66 18.99 -1.39
N PRO A 1061 -6.34 19.19 -1.45
CA PRO A 1061 -5.68 19.73 -2.63
C PRO A 1061 -5.94 18.81 -3.85
N PRO A 1062 -6.07 19.35 -5.06
CA PRO A 1062 -6.39 18.54 -6.24
C PRO A 1062 -5.38 17.40 -6.52
N GLY A 1063 -4.09 17.63 -6.25
CA GLY A 1063 -3.04 16.61 -6.41
C GLY A 1063 -3.21 15.43 -5.45
N GLU A 1064 -3.46 15.70 -4.16
CA GLU A 1064 -3.71 14.64 -3.16
C GLU A 1064 -4.97 13.83 -3.49
N ALA A 1065 -6.03 14.49 -3.96
CA ALA A 1065 -7.29 13.83 -4.30
C ALA A 1065 -7.21 12.87 -5.50
N LEU A 1066 -6.21 13.02 -6.37
CA LEU A 1066 -5.97 12.09 -7.50
C LEU A 1066 -5.25 10.81 -7.07
N THR A 1067 -4.53 10.86 -5.95
CA THR A 1067 -3.75 9.75 -5.40
C THR A 1067 -4.46 8.98 -4.28
N ASP A 1068 -5.58 9.54 -3.79
CA ASP A 1068 -6.53 8.95 -2.83
C ASP A 1068 -7.58 8.11 -3.55
#